data_AF-A0A2E5X5M6-F1
#
_entry.id   AF-A0A2E5X5M6-F1
#
_cell.length_a   1.000
_cell.length_b   1.000
_cell.length_c   1.000
_cell.angle_alpha   90.00
_cell.angle_beta   90.00
_cell.angle_gamma   90.00
#
_symmetry.space_group_name_H-M   'P 1'
#
loop_
_entity.id
_entity.type
_entity.pdbx_description
1 polymer ?
#
loop_
_entity_poly.entity_id
_entity_poly.type
_entity_poly.pdbx_seq_one_letter_code
_entity_poly.pdbx_strand_id
1 'polypeptide(L)'
;MKSLVALGLAVLAGVPASPPSVLSSAPESPAPQEVQPSAAGHGQAAGADRHQHPANHLKGQTSPYLLQHLYNPVDWYPWGPEALERARKEGKPIFLSIGYSACHWCHVMERETFENEELAGLMNDWFVCIKVDREERPDLDEVYMAAVQKMTGRGGWPMSVFLTPELKPFFGGTYFPPYDSGRGVGFKRVLEHVHTLWTEQRSAAEEAGEKLVALLRAESDRQRSTQPVSLAVSDAGLAMSLRHYDKESGGFGSPPSYAPKFPHVTELVFLLRYGARTGSAEALEIVEHTLRAMAAGGIYDQLAGGFARYSTDRNWTAPHFEKMLYDNSQLAALYMEAHQATGDAFYERIARETLDYVLREMTSPEGGFYSTTDADSEGEEGKFFVWSLKELREVCGADAQAAELYWGVTERGNFEGHNILTARTIPAEVAARTGKTVEEVGAALERARAKLYREREKRIHPLLDDKVLASWNGLMLSAFARAATVFGEERYLEAARANGSFLLNSMRDENGRLYRTRRNGHSHLAGYLEDYAFVTAGLIDLFEADPDPRWIAAALKLQGLIEQHFADPLSGAWFSVADDGERLPVRTNSAQESSLPSDIGVAAMNAARLGLLTGDSAGVQRSRDALASHASELARYPVGFCQLLLVLEFLESRPPEIFVAGEDGPGGHAVADYLRAARTQWPPHRVICALPADGSPTLEKLLPAAAGKRARHGIPAAFVCFEGVCEAPLLLRPAAAGAEGTDRDGGKGSGHGATGGETEPCDSGAEGAREEDDPPGGAPSEAAPAPQPSGVGLFGGQGYDPLGPNFFPPPDPSASQTVLEAARQAGLLYHLGKAPPDPGPAGEGVLRVVIWGDELVAGGELATALGKALDERLARGAAADGAAETANEKALTLEVLSRGERGYGTDQAVLTMEEELALLAPDVAVLVLNGHNDLGDGLRNRIFRTDEHNNLERNAWELEGDIEELLRAESGGEGKLGPGDTPKDTPAIAGLIAAARGEFVAWESGDNRVRPFLNDPWDADAACSGGSPPVNAKQILLDRLVGRAKRLAAALEVPLVGCVVPSVIDLEKPRAAALGATARKRYRSNRISETLTKTCLRNQFKVANLFVPLSEAQQAPDSESPALAMLSGHEERPWTAAGVAVAARSLAEVVEPYLRAAGW
;
A
#
# COMPACT_ATOMS: atom_id res chain seq x y z
N MET A 1 5.13 23.31 36.04
CA MET A 1 5.65 23.56 34.67
C MET A 1 5.64 25.03 34.27
N LYS A 2 4.51 25.72 34.07
CA LYS A 2 4.50 27.12 33.57
C LYS A 2 5.46 28.09 34.30
N SER A 3 5.66 27.99 35.62
CA SER A 3 6.63 28.83 36.35
C SER A 3 8.12 28.46 36.17
N LEU A 4 8.42 27.19 35.88
CA LEU A 4 9.79 26.73 35.55
C LEU A 4 10.12 27.05 34.09
N VAL A 5 9.15 26.84 33.19
CA VAL A 5 9.19 27.31 31.80
C VAL A 5 9.31 28.84 31.74
N ALA A 6 8.67 29.58 32.64
CA ALA A 6 8.85 31.03 32.77
C ALA A 6 10.23 31.42 33.31
N LEU A 7 10.86 30.60 34.16
CA LEU A 7 12.24 30.85 34.63
C LEU A 7 13.25 30.65 33.48
N GLY A 8 13.08 29.60 32.66
CA GLY A 8 13.87 29.40 31.43
C GLY A 8 13.59 30.46 30.35
N LEU A 9 12.33 30.85 30.14
CA LEU A 9 11.95 31.91 29.19
C LEU A 9 12.43 33.30 29.62
N ALA A 10 12.49 33.60 30.92
CA ALA A 10 13.03 34.87 31.40
C ALA A 10 14.52 35.04 31.04
N VAL A 11 15.28 33.94 30.99
CA VAL A 11 16.68 33.90 30.53
C VAL A 11 16.80 33.95 29.01
N LEU A 12 15.79 33.48 28.27
CA LEU A 12 15.74 33.53 26.80
C LEU A 12 15.23 34.87 26.22
N ALA A 13 14.44 35.65 26.96
CA ALA A 13 13.66 36.77 26.39
C ALA A 13 13.96 38.19 26.91
N GLY A 14 14.62 38.37 28.06
CA GLY A 14 15.10 39.70 28.49
C GLY A 14 14.03 40.78 28.75
N VAL A 15 13.30 40.65 29.87
CA VAL A 15 12.47 41.71 30.53
C VAL A 15 11.14 42.11 29.79
N PRO A 16 10.23 42.99 30.28
CA PRO A 16 8.90 42.50 30.71
C PRO A 16 7.65 43.06 29.99
N ALA A 17 6.62 42.19 29.88
CA ALA A 17 5.17 42.41 29.83
C ALA A 17 4.50 43.52 28.94
N SER A 18 3.75 43.00 27.93
CA SER A 18 2.45 43.46 27.39
C SER A 18 2.36 44.31 26.09
N PRO A 19 1.28 44.15 25.29
CA PRO A 19 1.25 44.38 23.82
C PRO A 19 0.35 45.61 23.42
N PRO A 20 -0.01 45.92 22.13
CA PRO A 20 0.12 45.11 20.90
C PRO A 20 0.48 45.83 19.56
N SER A 21 0.56 45.00 18.49
CA SER A 21 0.04 45.21 17.11
C SER A 21 1.01 45.21 15.91
N VAL A 22 0.74 44.26 14.99
CA VAL A 22 0.68 44.37 13.51
C VAL A 22 1.98 44.48 12.67
N LEU A 23 2.17 43.46 11.79
CA LEU A 23 2.87 43.39 10.49
C LEU A 23 4.33 43.91 10.36
N SER A 24 5.24 43.04 9.90
CA SER A 24 5.62 42.96 8.46
C SER A 24 6.76 41.94 8.22
N SER A 25 6.85 41.42 6.99
CA SER A 25 7.87 40.49 6.47
C SER A 25 9.27 41.11 6.30
N ALA A 26 10.32 40.30 6.50
CA ALA A 26 11.72 40.58 6.15
C ALA A 26 12.47 39.24 5.90
N PRO A 27 13.64 39.19 5.23
CA PRO A 27 13.82 38.27 4.10
C PRO A 27 14.90 37.19 4.25
N GLU A 28 15.13 36.49 3.13
CA GLU A 28 16.14 35.46 2.82
C GLU A 28 17.45 35.53 3.61
N SER A 29 17.92 34.37 4.07
CA SER A 29 19.25 34.22 4.66
C SER A 29 20.34 34.35 3.58
N PRO A 30 21.42 35.12 3.81
CA PRO A 30 22.54 35.17 2.88
C PRO A 30 23.35 33.86 2.94
N ALA A 31 24.00 33.51 1.82
CA ALA A 31 24.86 32.35 1.71
C ALA A 31 26.06 32.40 2.69
N PRO A 32 26.62 31.24 3.11
CA PRO A 32 27.84 31.20 3.91
C PRO A 32 29.00 31.88 3.18
N GLN A 33 29.76 32.73 3.87
CA GLN A 33 31.00 33.29 3.34
C GLN A 33 32.18 32.34 3.59
N GLU A 34 33.12 32.33 2.65
CA GLU A 34 34.29 31.46 2.63
C GLU A 34 35.11 31.51 3.93
N VAL A 35 35.31 30.36 4.57
CA VAL A 35 36.38 30.14 5.54
C VAL A 35 37.51 29.43 4.80
N GLN A 36 38.72 30.03 4.81
CA GLN A 36 39.85 29.48 4.05
C GLN A 36 40.36 28.15 4.63
N PRO A 37 40.67 27.15 3.79
CA PRO A 37 41.09 25.83 4.27
C PRO A 37 42.59 25.83 4.67
N SER A 38 42.89 25.41 5.90
CA SER A 38 44.24 25.00 6.30
C SER A 38 44.36 23.48 6.23
N ALA A 39 45.03 22.97 5.19
CA ALA A 39 45.11 21.53 4.91
C ALA A 39 45.94 20.73 5.92
N ALA A 40 45.38 19.64 6.44
CA ALA A 40 46.11 18.48 6.98
C ALA A 40 45.18 17.25 7.14
N GLY A 41 45.08 16.40 6.12
CA GLY A 41 44.36 15.12 6.24
C GLY A 41 45.11 14.09 7.10
N HIS A 42 44.59 12.86 7.14
CA HIS A 42 45.35 11.59 7.00
C HIS A 42 44.38 10.39 6.97
N GLY A 43 44.39 9.65 5.86
CA GLY A 43 44.05 8.22 5.87
C GLY A 43 45.31 7.37 6.06
N GLN A 44 45.19 6.31 6.86
CA GLN A 44 46.16 5.22 7.07
C GLN A 44 47.52 5.53 7.76
N ALA A 45 47.57 5.16 9.05
CA ALA A 45 48.70 4.52 9.75
C ALA A 45 50.15 4.95 9.45
N ALA A 46 50.55 6.15 9.90
CA ALA A 46 51.94 6.45 10.25
C ALA A 46 52.05 7.53 11.35
N GLY A 47 52.88 7.29 12.38
CA GLY A 47 53.29 8.30 13.37
C GLY A 47 52.52 8.30 14.69
N ALA A 48 53.15 7.79 15.76
CA ALA A 48 52.59 7.71 17.10
C ALA A 48 52.70 9.03 17.91
N ASP A 49 52.40 10.18 17.28
CA ASP A 49 52.70 11.51 17.84
C ASP A 49 51.67 12.58 17.41
N ARG A 50 50.38 12.21 17.32
CA ARG A 50 49.28 13.07 16.81
C ARG A 50 48.24 13.51 17.86
N HIS A 51 48.29 13.01 19.09
CA HIS A 51 47.30 13.32 20.12
C HIS A 51 47.92 14.18 21.22
N GLN A 52 47.39 15.39 21.41
CA GLN A 52 47.91 16.36 22.40
C GLN A 52 47.52 15.99 23.84
N HIS A 53 46.46 15.19 24.01
CA HIS A 53 46.00 14.69 25.31
C HIS A 53 46.21 13.18 25.45
N PRO A 54 46.35 12.66 26.68
CA PRO A 54 46.28 11.22 26.94
C PRO A 54 44.88 10.67 26.65
N ALA A 55 44.79 9.36 26.40
CA ALA A 55 43.51 8.68 26.23
C ALA A 55 42.65 8.75 27.50
N ASN A 56 41.39 9.16 27.37
CA ASN A 56 40.40 9.20 28.46
C ASN A 56 39.74 7.83 28.72
N HIS A 57 38.65 7.78 29.49
CA HIS A 57 37.99 6.54 29.91
C HIS A 57 37.23 5.82 28.77
N LEU A 58 37.14 6.40 27.56
CA LEU A 58 36.64 5.70 26.36
C LEU A 58 37.64 4.65 25.82
N LYS A 59 38.82 4.51 26.44
CA LYS A 59 39.81 3.49 26.07
C LYS A 59 39.24 2.07 26.20
N GLY A 60 39.24 1.34 25.09
CA GLY A 60 38.78 -0.04 25.03
C GLY A 60 37.29 -0.23 24.69
N GLN A 61 36.56 0.86 24.41
CA GLN A 61 35.26 0.78 23.75
C GLN A 61 35.40 0.27 22.32
N THR A 62 34.33 -0.29 21.74
CA THR A 62 34.29 -0.80 20.37
C THR A 62 33.70 0.18 19.35
N SER A 63 32.71 0.98 19.75
CA SER A 63 32.08 1.99 18.86
C SER A 63 33.13 2.92 18.25
N PRO A 64 33.16 3.08 16.91
CA PRO A 64 33.98 4.10 16.25
C PRO A 64 33.68 5.52 16.75
N TYR A 65 32.40 5.83 17.01
CA TYR A 65 31.99 7.13 17.54
C TYR A 65 32.60 7.42 18.92
N LEU A 66 32.59 6.44 19.83
CA LEU A 66 33.23 6.62 21.14
C LEU A 66 34.77 6.71 21.00
N LEU A 67 35.37 5.93 20.12
CA LEU A 67 36.81 5.93 19.91
C LEU A 67 37.34 7.21 19.23
N GLN A 68 36.51 7.91 18.45
CA GLN A 68 36.83 9.25 17.92
C GLN A 68 37.10 10.24 19.06
N HIS A 69 36.29 10.20 20.12
CA HIS A 69 36.36 11.11 21.26
C HIS A 69 37.43 10.75 22.32
N LEU A 70 38.29 9.77 22.04
CA LEU A 70 39.24 9.17 22.99
C LEU A 70 40.32 10.13 23.49
N TYR A 71 40.66 11.16 22.71
CA TYR A 71 41.80 12.06 22.93
C TYR A 71 41.39 13.52 23.12
N ASN A 72 40.12 13.78 23.43
CA ASN A 72 39.59 15.11 23.66
C ASN A 72 39.98 15.58 25.08
N PRO A 73 40.12 16.89 25.33
CA PRO A 73 40.43 17.43 26.66
C PRO A 73 39.33 17.19 27.71
N VAL A 74 38.11 16.86 27.29
CA VAL A 74 37.02 16.41 28.18
C VAL A 74 37.32 15.00 28.72
N ASP A 75 37.19 14.84 30.03
CA ASP A 75 37.30 13.57 30.76
C ASP A 75 36.06 12.69 30.50
N TRP A 76 35.94 12.19 29.26
CA TRP A 76 34.81 11.39 28.81
C TRP A 76 34.83 9.98 29.40
N TYR A 77 33.69 9.60 29.95
CA TYR A 77 33.36 8.23 30.34
C TYR A 77 32.39 7.59 29.33
N PRO A 78 32.47 6.27 29.11
CA PRO A 78 31.36 5.52 28.54
C PRO A 78 30.22 5.46 29.56
N TRP A 79 28.98 5.24 29.09
CA TRP A 79 27.89 4.97 30.01
C TRP A 79 28.13 3.62 30.73
N GLY A 80 28.22 3.65 32.06
CA GLY A 80 28.39 2.44 32.85
C GLY A 80 28.64 2.69 34.34
N PRO A 81 28.78 1.62 35.14
CA PRO A 81 28.81 1.71 36.61
C PRO A 81 29.86 2.67 37.18
N GLU A 82 31.04 2.78 36.56
CA GLU A 82 32.12 3.68 36.99
C GLU A 82 31.66 5.15 37.02
N ALA A 83 31.14 5.65 35.90
CA ALA A 83 30.68 7.03 35.77
C ALA A 83 29.46 7.31 36.65
N LEU A 84 28.48 6.40 36.65
CA LEU A 84 27.25 6.56 37.41
C LEU A 84 27.49 6.52 38.93
N GLU A 85 28.44 5.70 39.40
CA GLU A 85 28.80 5.66 40.81
C GLU A 85 29.72 6.82 41.21
N ARG A 86 30.59 7.31 40.31
CA ARG A 86 31.36 8.55 40.49
C ARG A 86 30.43 9.75 40.71
N ALA A 87 29.42 9.93 39.85
CA ALA A 87 28.43 11.01 39.97
C ALA A 87 27.70 10.98 41.33
N ARG A 88 27.32 9.80 41.81
CA ARG A 88 26.66 9.61 43.12
C ARG A 88 27.60 9.87 44.30
N LYS A 89 28.85 9.41 44.24
CA LYS A 89 29.86 9.60 45.30
C LYS A 89 30.30 11.06 45.42
N GLU A 90 30.49 11.75 44.30
CA GLU A 90 30.88 13.17 44.27
C GLU A 90 29.67 14.11 44.44
N GLY A 91 28.44 13.63 44.22
CA GLY A 91 27.23 14.45 44.25
C GLY A 91 27.14 15.46 43.10
N LYS A 92 27.89 15.23 42.01
CA LYS A 92 27.94 16.07 40.80
C LYS A 92 26.84 15.68 39.80
N PRO A 93 26.29 16.63 39.03
CA PRO A 93 25.40 16.33 37.93
C PRO A 93 26.17 15.65 36.79
N ILE A 94 25.46 14.86 35.99
CA ILE A 94 26.01 14.22 34.80
C ILE A 94 25.76 15.13 33.60
N PHE A 95 26.76 15.34 32.76
CA PHE A 95 26.56 15.83 31.39
C PHE A 95 26.59 14.63 30.45
N LEU A 96 25.46 14.35 29.80
CA LEU A 96 25.28 13.25 28.86
C LEU A 96 25.26 13.79 27.44
N SER A 97 26.22 13.37 26.62
CA SER A 97 26.30 13.67 25.19
C SER A 97 26.03 12.40 24.37
N ILE A 98 24.94 12.41 23.58
CA ILE A 98 24.55 11.29 22.72
C ILE A 98 24.69 11.69 21.25
N GLY A 99 25.28 10.81 20.43
CA GLY A 99 25.44 10.96 18.98
C GLY A 99 25.82 9.64 18.31
N TYR A 100 26.35 9.68 17.09
CA TYR A 100 26.76 8.52 16.28
C TYR A 100 27.81 8.95 15.25
N SER A 101 28.47 7.98 14.61
CA SER A 101 29.67 8.18 13.79
C SER A 101 29.46 9.04 12.54
N ALA A 102 28.35 8.90 11.81
CA ALA A 102 28.08 9.69 10.59
C ALA A 102 27.43 11.08 10.86
N CYS A 103 27.28 11.47 12.13
CA CYS A 103 26.58 12.69 12.53
C CYS A 103 27.43 13.96 12.31
N HIS A 104 27.27 14.64 11.17
CA HIS A 104 27.96 15.91 10.86
C HIS A 104 27.94 16.92 12.04
N TRP A 105 26.76 17.25 12.58
CA TRP A 105 26.66 18.22 13.70
C TRP A 105 27.31 17.73 14.99
N CYS A 106 27.50 16.42 15.16
CA CYS A 106 28.25 15.86 16.29
C CYS A 106 29.75 16.13 16.13
N HIS A 107 30.29 16.03 14.92
CA HIS A 107 31.68 16.44 14.61
C HIS A 107 31.89 17.95 14.71
N VAL A 108 30.91 18.77 14.29
CA VAL A 108 30.98 20.23 14.48
C VAL A 108 31.01 20.58 15.96
N MET A 109 30.16 19.94 16.79
CA MET A 109 30.17 20.20 18.24
C MET A 109 31.43 19.65 18.94
N GLU A 110 32.02 18.58 18.43
CA GLU A 110 33.35 18.14 18.86
C GLU A 110 34.40 19.23 18.61
N ARG A 111 34.61 19.61 17.35
CA ARG A 111 35.67 20.53 16.95
C ARG A 111 35.49 21.94 17.53
N GLU A 112 34.26 22.46 17.58
CA GLU A 112 33.99 23.81 18.11
C GLU A 112 33.95 23.86 19.66
N THR A 113 33.45 22.82 20.32
CA THR A 113 33.07 22.88 21.75
C THR A 113 33.81 21.86 22.63
N PHE A 114 33.94 20.59 22.23
CA PHE A 114 34.57 19.55 23.08
C PHE A 114 36.10 19.49 22.98
N GLU A 115 36.69 20.09 21.94
CA GLU A 115 38.14 20.32 21.83
C GLU A 115 38.60 21.65 22.46
N ASN A 116 37.68 22.48 22.97
CA ASN A 116 38.01 23.75 23.61
C ASN A 116 38.43 23.54 25.07
N GLU A 117 39.72 23.74 25.36
CA GLU A 117 40.36 23.60 26.68
C GLU A 117 39.66 24.38 27.81
N GLU A 118 39.15 25.59 27.55
CA GLU A 118 38.42 26.37 28.57
C GLU A 118 37.13 25.66 28.96
N LEU A 119 36.35 25.23 27.97
CA LEU A 119 35.06 24.59 28.17
C LEU A 119 35.24 23.18 28.75
N ALA A 120 36.24 22.43 28.28
CA ALA A 120 36.60 21.12 28.82
C ALA A 120 37.01 21.19 30.30
N GLY A 121 37.76 22.22 30.70
CA GLY A 121 38.05 22.48 32.11
C GLY A 121 36.79 22.65 32.96
N LEU A 122 35.86 23.52 32.53
CA LEU A 122 34.58 23.73 33.21
C LEU A 122 33.73 22.44 33.25
N MET A 123 33.72 21.66 32.17
CA MET A 123 33.03 20.38 32.09
C MET A 123 33.56 19.37 33.10
N ASN A 124 34.88 19.19 33.15
CA ASN A 124 35.56 18.21 34.01
C ASN A 124 35.47 18.58 35.51
N ASP A 125 35.54 19.88 35.83
CA ASP A 125 35.41 20.36 37.20
C ASP A 125 33.97 20.21 37.73
N TRP A 126 32.97 20.56 36.92
CA TRP A 126 31.58 20.71 37.40
C TRP A 126 30.69 19.49 37.17
N PHE A 127 31.01 18.62 36.22
CA PHE A 127 30.15 17.50 35.79
C PHE A 127 30.90 16.17 35.76
N VAL A 128 30.15 15.07 35.75
CA VAL A 128 30.66 13.79 35.22
C VAL A 128 30.22 13.70 33.75
N CYS A 129 31.19 13.72 32.84
CA CYS A 129 30.92 13.78 31.40
C CYS A 129 30.83 12.37 30.81
N ILE A 130 29.67 12.02 30.26
CA ILE A 130 29.38 10.71 29.68
C ILE A 130 29.09 10.86 28.19
N LYS A 131 29.76 10.03 27.38
CA LYS A 131 29.60 9.96 25.93
C LYS A 131 28.89 8.64 25.55
N VAL A 132 27.93 8.72 24.64
CA VAL A 132 27.10 7.57 24.22
C VAL A 132 26.93 7.55 22.71
N ASP A 133 27.17 6.39 22.12
CA ASP A 133 26.75 6.03 20.76
C ASP A 133 25.28 5.57 20.80
N ARG A 134 24.38 6.30 20.14
CA ARG A 134 22.94 5.95 20.07
C ARG A 134 22.68 4.63 19.35
N GLU A 135 23.59 4.18 18.49
CA GLU A 135 23.41 2.97 17.69
C GLU A 135 23.69 1.73 18.54
N GLU A 136 24.59 1.85 19.52
CA GLU A 136 24.83 0.84 20.57
C GLU A 136 23.87 0.98 21.77
N ARG A 137 23.38 2.19 22.07
CA ARG A 137 22.49 2.50 23.21
C ARG A 137 21.22 3.28 22.82
N PRO A 138 20.32 2.68 22.00
CA PRO A 138 19.05 3.31 21.61
C PRO A 138 18.11 3.54 22.80
N ASP A 139 18.25 2.77 23.88
CA ASP A 139 17.47 2.91 25.12
C ASP A 139 17.73 4.24 25.86
N LEU A 140 19.00 4.66 25.91
CA LEU A 140 19.37 5.97 26.47
C LEU A 140 18.90 7.09 25.54
N ASP A 141 19.05 6.89 24.23
CA ASP A 141 18.63 7.84 23.21
C ASP A 141 17.12 8.12 23.28
N GLU A 142 16.28 7.08 23.30
CA GLU A 142 14.82 7.21 23.35
C GLU A 142 14.35 7.98 24.60
N VAL A 143 14.78 7.54 25.80
CA VAL A 143 14.37 8.14 27.08
C VAL A 143 14.79 9.59 27.19
N TYR A 144 16.01 9.93 26.79
CA TYR A 144 16.53 11.29 26.92
C TYR A 144 16.13 12.21 25.76
N MET A 145 15.88 11.68 24.56
CA MET A 145 15.29 12.44 23.45
C MET A 145 13.85 12.84 23.80
N ALA A 146 13.04 11.91 24.34
CA ALA A 146 11.72 12.24 24.85
C ALA A 146 11.79 13.35 25.92
N ALA A 147 12.74 13.28 26.85
CA ALA A 147 12.96 14.33 27.84
C ALA A 147 13.28 15.70 27.20
N VAL A 148 14.22 15.77 26.24
CA VAL A 148 14.61 17.01 25.54
C VAL A 148 13.45 17.59 24.73
N GLN A 149 12.66 16.75 24.07
CA GLN A 149 11.47 17.17 23.34
C GLN A 149 10.40 17.77 24.27
N LYS A 150 10.14 17.19 25.45
CA LYS A 150 9.21 17.76 26.44
C LYS A 150 9.74 19.07 27.05
N MET A 151 11.06 19.24 27.19
CA MET A 151 11.67 20.47 27.69
C MET A 151 11.66 21.61 26.66
N THR A 152 11.99 21.32 25.40
CA THR A 152 12.33 22.35 24.39
C THR A 152 11.35 22.44 23.22
N GLY A 153 10.44 21.47 23.07
CA GLY A 153 9.52 21.35 21.94
C GLY A 153 10.16 20.80 20.66
N ARG A 154 11.45 20.45 20.68
CA ARG A 154 12.22 19.89 19.55
C ARG A 154 13.26 18.87 20.02
N GLY A 155 13.82 18.11 19.09
CA GLY A 155 14.86 17.11 19.35
C GLY A 155 15.85 17.02 18.19
N GLY A 156 16.87 16.18 18.33
CA GLY A 156 17.91 15.94 17.32
C GLY A 156 19.29 15.74 17.93
N TRP A 157 20.25 15.34 17.08
CA TRP A 157 21.65 15.10 17.47
C TRP A 157 22.57 16.22 16.96
N PRO A 158 23.68 16.53 17.65
CA PRO A 158 24.12 15.97 18.93
C PRO A 158 23.14 16.32 20.05
N MET A 159 22.86 15.37 20.93
CA MET A 159 21.96 15.57 22.07
C MET A 159 22.77 15.84 23.33
N SER A 160 22.41 16.91 24.05
CA SER A 160 23.15 17.47 25.18
C SER A 160 22.23 17.58 26.40
N VAL A 161 22.36 16.67 27.37
CA VAL A 161 21.41 16.54 28.50
C VAL A 161 22.14 16.58 29.84
N PHE A 162 21.54 17.24 30.84
CA PHE A 162 22.06 17.30 32.19
C PHE A 162 21.14 16.52 33.14
N LEU A 163 21.74 15.56 33.85
CA LEU A 163 21.04 14.63 34.74
C LEU A 163 21.48 14.80 36.20
N THR A 164 20.60 14.50 37.14
CA THR A 164 21.00 14.27 38.54
C THR A 164 21.80 12.96 38.67
N PRO A 165 22.52 12.71 39.78
CA PRO A 165 23.19 11.41 40.03
C PRO A 165 22.25 10.18 40.02
N GLU A 166 20.94 10.43 40.15
CA GLU A 166 19.85 9.46 40.05
C GLU A 166 19.28 9.35 38.62
N LEU A 167 20.02 9.85 37.63
CA LEU A 167 19.77 9.75 36.18
C LEU A 167 18.56 10.56 35.67
N LYS A 168 18.02 11.47 36.48
CA LYS A 168 16.80 12.25 36.16
C LYS A 168 17.17 13.48 35.32
N PRO A 169 16.62 13.66 34.12
CA PRO A 169 16.95 14.79 33.26
C PRO A 169 16.26 16.07 33.75
N PHE A 170 17.02 17.14 33.98
CA PHE A 170 16.49 18.41 34.49
C PHE A 170 16.79 19.63 33.60
N PHE A 171 17.75 19.51 32.67
CA PHE A 171 18.01 20.48 31.60
C PHE A 171 18.50 19.74 30.35
N GLY A 172 18.26 20.27 29.15
CA GLY A 172 18.79 19.67 27.93
C GLY A 172 18.48 20.47 26.66
N GLY A 173 19.16 20.09 25.57
CA GLY A 173 19.03 20.66 24.24
C GLY A 173 19.80 19.82 23.22
N THR A 174 20.03 20.39 22.04
CA THR A 174 20.76 19.73 20.95
C THR A 174 22.17 20.31 20.80
N TYR A 175 22.45 20.98 19.68
CA TYR A 175 23.69 21.72 19.45
C TYR A 175 23.75 22.98 20.31
N PHE A 176 24.92 23.22 20.93
CA PHE A 176 25.27 24.48 21.56
C PHE A 176 26.61 24.98 20.98
N PRO A 177 26.67 26.18 20.36
CA PRO A 177 27.95 26.78 19.96
C PRO A 177 28.81 27.05 21.21
N PRO A 178 30.15 27.16 21.11
CA PRO A 178 30.99 27.33 22.30
C PRO A 178 30.67 28.61 23.09
N TYR A 179 30.39 29.71 22.39
CA TYR A 179 30.07 31.03 22.94
C TYR A 179 28.79 31.62 22.32
N ASP A 180 28.17 32.59 23.01
CA ASP A 180 26.94 33.29 22.55
C ASP A 180 27.16 33.88 21.14
N SER A 181 26.31 33.51 20.18
CA SER A 181 26.47 33.89 18.77
C SER A 181 25.14 33.93 18.02
N GLY A 182 25.15 34.28 16.73
CA GLY A 182 23.97 34.17 15.87
C GLY A 182 23.42 32.74 15.74
N ARG A 183 24.21 31.72 16.08
CA ARG A 183 23.78 30.30 16.13
C ARG A 183 23.05 29.92 17.44
N GLY A 184 23.03 30.80 18.45
CA GLY A 184 22.29 30.61 19.70
C GLY A 184 23.09 30.91 20.97
N VAL A 185 22.55 30.45 22.11
CA VAL A 185 23.18 30.57 23.42
C VAL A 185 24.41 29.67 23.49
N GLY A 186 25.53 30.22 23.95
CA GLY A 186 26.82 29.56 24.06
C GLY A 186 26.87 28.52 25.17
N PHE A 187 27.59 27.44 24.93
CA PHE A 187 27.73 26.32 25.85
C PHE A 187 28.38 26.75 27.16
N LYS A 188 29.34 27.69 27.14
CA LYS A 188 29.89 28.29 28.38
C LYS A 188 28.80 28.82 29.32
N ARG A 189 27.84 29.57 28.78
CA ARG A 189 26.71 30.16 29.53
C ARG A 189 25.71 29.09 29.98
N VAL A 190 25.55 28.01 29.21
CA VAL A 190 24.76 26.83 29.62
C VAL A 190 25.43 26.12 30.80
N LEU A 191 26.73 25.83 30.73
CA LEU A 191 27.50 25.20 31.81
C LEU A 191 27.42 26.02 33.10
N GLU A 192 27.67 27.34 33.03
CA GLU A 192 27.56 28.26 34.16
C GLU A 192 26.15 28.25 34.77
N HIS A 193 25.10 28.33 33.95
CA HIS A 193 23.72 28.32 34.44
C HIS A 193 23.33 27.01 35.12
N VAL A 194 23.69 25.87 34.52
CA VAL A 194 23.40 24.55 35.09
C VAL A 194 24.21 24.32 36.37
N HIS A 195 25.46 24.78 36.43
CA HIS A 195 26.27 24.73 37.65
C HIS A 195 25.61 25.52 38.78
N THR A 196 25.25 26.79 38.57
CA THR A 196 24.53 27.62 39.55
C THR A 196 23.21 26.98 39.99
N LEU A 197 22.44 26.42 39.05
CA LEU A 197 21.19 25.72 39.34
C LEU A 197 21.43 24.50 40.26
N TRP A 198 22.53 23.76 40.06
CA TRP A 198 22.89 22.61 40.89
C TRP A 198 23.46 23.00 42.26
N THR A 199 24.31 24.02 42.34
CA THR A 199 24.98 24.41 43.59
C THR A 199 24.11 25.26 44.52
N GLU A 200 23.29 26.16 43.97
CA GLU A 200 22.48 27.10 44.76
C GLU A 200 21.01 26.68 44.87
N GLN A 201 20.49 25.92 43.90
CA GLN A 201 19.07 25.63 43.74
C GLN A 201 18.78 24.13 43.52
N ARG A 202 19.65 23.25 44.06
CA ARG A 202 19.62 21.79 43.86
C ARG A 202 18.23 21.16 43.96
N SER A 203 17.45 21.53 44.97
CA SER A 203 16.10 20.98 45.18
C SER A 203 15.13 21.31 44.05
N ALA A 204 15.29 22.44 43.36
CA ALA A 204 14.50 22.80 42.19
C ALA A 204 14.90 21.98 40.94
N ALA A 205 16.20 21.66 40.80
CA ALA A 205 16.68 20.76 39.74
C ALA A 205 16.16 19.32 39.95
N GLU A 206 16.27 18.80 41.18
CA GLU A 206 15.73 17.49 41.56
C GLU A 206 14.21 17.42 41.38
N GLU A 207 13.46 18.45 41.82
CA GLU A 207 12.00 18.52 41.64
C GLU A 207 11.58 18.64 40.16
N ALA A 208 12.37 19.33 39.33
CA ALA A 208 12.15 19.39 37.89
C ALA A 208 12.36 18.02 37.22
N GLY A 209 13.44 17.32 37.58
CA GLY A 209 13.73 15.97 37.11
C GLY A 209 12.67 14.95 37.49
N GLU A 210 12.21 14.95 38.75
CA GLU A 210 11.12 14.07 39.20
C GLU A 210 9.82 14.32 38.45
N LYS A 211 9.46 15.59 38.22
CA LYS A 211 8.25 15.95 37.47
C LYS A 211 8.32 15.48 36.01
N LEU A 212 9.49 15.54 35.39
CA LEU A 212 9.66 15.08 34.01
C LEU A 212 9.64 13.56 33.91
N VAL A 213 10.34 12.84 34.80
CA VAL A 213 10.30 11.37 34.87
C VAL A 213 8.88 10.86 35.16
N ALA A 214 8.13 11.53 36.03
CA ALA A 214 6.73 11.18 36.29
C ALA A 214 5.82 11.34 35.06
N LEU A 215 6.07 12.33 34.20
CA LEU A 215 5.32 12.52 32.95
C LEU A 215 5.68 11.44 31.91
N LEU A 216 6.97 11.17 31.70
CA LEU A 216 7.44 10.12 30.79
C LEU A 216 6.95 8.73 31.22
N ARG A 217 6.93 8.46 32.54
CA ARG A 217 6.35 7.23 33.09
C ARG A 217 4.83 7.17 32.90
N ALA A 218 4.10 8.26 33.11
CA ALA A 218 2.65 8.28 32.90
C ALA A 218 2.24 8.07 31.43
N GLU A 219 3.12 8.42 30.48
CA GLU A 219 2.93 8.10 29.06
C GLU A 219 3.20 6.61 28.78
N SER A 220 4.18 6.01 29.46
CA SER A 220 4.53 4.58 29.33
C SER A 220 3.52 3.65 30.04
N ASP A 221 3.05 4.01 31.24
CA ASP A 221 2.07 3.28 32.05
C ASP A 221 0.63 3.45 31.51
N ARG A 222 0.45 3.44 30.18
CA ARG A 222 -0.87 3.56 29.52
C ARG A 222 -1.61 2.23 29.48
N GLN A 223 -2.91 2.27 29.76
CA GLN A 223 -3.77 1.08 29.68
C GLN A 223 -4.25 0.82 28.26
N ARG A 224 -4.35 -0.46 27.88
CA ARG A 224 -4.92 -0.90 26.60
C ARG A 224 -6.32 -0.31 26.38
N SER A 225 -6.59 0.24 25.20
CA SER A 225 -7.96 0.58 24.79
C SER A 225 -8.84 -0.68 24.77
N THR A 226 -10.12 -0.53 25.13
CA THR A 226 -11.14 -1.57 24.89
C THR A 226 -11.90 -1.36 23.60
N GLN A 227 -11.66 -0.24 22.89
CA GLN A 227 -12.23 0.01 21.57
C GLN A 227 -11.31 -0.59 20.49
N PRO A 228 -11.87 -1.33 19.51
CA PRO A 228 -11.08 -1.82 18.38
C PRO A 228 -10.59 -0.67 17.50
N VAL A 229 -9.38 -0.81 16.96
CA VAL A 229 -8.88 0.04 15.89
C VAL A 229 -9.50 -0.46 14.57
N SER A 230 -10.07 0.44 13.77
CA SER A 230 -10.71 0.12 12.49
C SER A 230 -9.98 0.77 11.31
N LEU A 231 -10.25 0.29 10.09
CA LEU A 231 -9.64 0.78 8.85
C LEU A 231 -9.88 2.29 8.57
N ALA A 232 -10.86 2.93 9.23
CA ALA A 232 -11.05 4.37 9.20
C ALA A 232 -9.80 5.17 9.65
N VAL A 233 -8.91 4.54 10.44
CA VAL A 233 -7.62 5.13 10.82
C VAL A 233 -6.61 5.09 9.66
N SER A 234 -6.66 4.07 8.80
CA SER A 234 -5.90 4.04 7.55
C SER A 234 -6.34 5.15 6.60
N ASP A 235 -7.64 5.38 6.46
CA ASP A 235 -8.19 6.47 5.64
C ASP A 235 -7.74 7.84 6.16
N ALA A 236 -7.72 8.02 7.48
CA ALA A 236 -7.13 9.19 8.13
C ALA A 236 -5.61 9.31 7.89
N GLY A 237 -4.91 8.17 7.73
CA GLY A 237 -3.51 8.07 7.31
C GLY A 237 -3.27 8.64 5.92
N LEU A 238 -4.01 8.18 4.90
CA LEU A 238 -3.95 8.75 3.54
C LEU A 238 -4.29 10.25 3.55
N ALA A 239 -5.41 10.62 4.18
CA ALA A 239 -5.85 12.01 4.27
C ALA A 239 -4.83 12.92 4.96
N MET A 240 -3.97 12.36 5.82
CA MET A 240 -2.87 13.07 6.47
C MET A 240 -1.58 13.10 5.63
N SER A 241 -1.27 12.02 4.92
CA SER A 241 -0.16 11.94 3.96
C SER A 241 -0.33 13.02 2.88
N LEU A 242 -1.55 13.12 2.32
CA LEU A 242 -1.94 14.13 1.31
C LEU A 242 -1.75 15.59 1.75
N ARG A 243 -1.71 15.89 3.06
CA ARG A 243 -1.49 17.26 3.58
C ARG A 243 -0.01 17.65 3.66
N HIS A 244 0.89 16.66 3.71
CA HIS A 244 2.34 16.86 3.81
C HIS A 244 3.08 16.48 2.52
N TYR A 245 2.40 15.82 1.59
CA TYR A 245 2.93 15.42 0.29
C TYR A 245 3.30 16.61 -0.59
N ASP A 246 4.53 16.59 -1.09
CA ASP A 246 5.06 17.57 -2.02
C ASP A 246 4.75 17.17 -3.48
N LYS A 247 3.65 17.71 -4.00
CA LYS A 247 3.19 17.47 -5.37
C LYS A 247 4.18 17.89 -6.47
N GLU A 248 5.15 18.76 -6.18
CA GLU A 248 6.09 19.26 -7.20
C GLU A 248 7.40 18.44 -7.27
N SER A 249 7.71 17.65 -6.24
CA SER A 249 9.01 16.95 -6.15
C SER A 249 8.98 15.59 -5.45
N GLY A 250 7.80 15.09 -5.07
CA GLY A 250 7.63 13.84 -4.35
C GLY A 250 8.10 13.89 -2.89
N GLY A 251 7.67 12.91 -2.10
CA GLY A 251 7.94 12.81 -0.68
C GLY A 251 7.14 13.79 0.17
N PHE A 252 7.55 13.91 1.43
CA PHE A 252 6.79 14.63 2.45
C PHE A 252 7.61 15.76 3.06
N GLY A 253 6.92 16.76 3.58
CA GLY A 253 7.51 17.86 4.32
C GLY A 253 6.46 18.84 4.81
N SER A 254 6.91 19.97 5.36
CA SER A 254 6.03 21.08 5.72
C SER A 254 6.36 22.31 4.87
N PRO A 255 5.35 22.98 4.27
CA PRO A 255 5.58 24.26 3.61
C PRO A 255 6.03 25.33 4.63
N PRO A 256 6.88 26.30 4.23
CA PRO A 256 7.27 26.56 2.83
C PRO A 256 8.57 25.86 2.37
N SER A 257 9.39 25.29 3.27
CA SER A 257 10.71 24.76 2.90
C SER A 257 10.65 23.39 2.22
N TYR A 258 9.77 22.49 2.70
CA TYR A 258 9.76 21.07 2.34
C TYR A 258 11.15 20.40 2.41
N ALA A 259 12.03 20.91 3.27
CA ALA A 259 13.43 20.50 3.38
C ALA A 259 13.93 20.69 4.83
N PRO A 260 14.83 19.82 5.33
CA PRO A 260 15.39 18.63 4.67
C PRO A 260 14.35 17.53 4.41
N LYS A 261 14.57 16.68 3.39
CA LYS A 261 13.66 15.57 3.01
C LYS A 261 14.24 14.21 3.36
N PHE A 262 13.48 13.44 4.12
CA PHE A 262 13.73 12.02 4.40
C PHE A 262 12.87 11.13 3.50
N PRO A 263 13.27 9.87 3.21
CA PRO A 263 12.49 8.96 2.36
C PRO A 263 11.12 8.52 2.90
N HIS A 264 10.88 8.59 4.23
CA HIS A 264 9.60 8.18 4.86
C HIS A 264 9.14 6.76 4.43
N VAL A 265 10.06 5.78 4.48
CA VAL A 265 9.86 4.48 3.81
C VAL A 265 8.61 3.74 4.31
N THR A 266 8.36 3.68 5.62
CA THR A 266 7.18 2.98 6.16
C THR A 266 5.85 3.65 5.77
N GLU A 267 5.83 4.98 5.64
CA GLU A 267 4.65 5.74 5.15
C GLU A 267 4.37 5.41 3.68
N LEU A 268 5.41 5.27 2.85
CA LEU A 268 5.28 4.83 1.46
C LEU A 268 4.86 3.35 1.35
N VAL A 269 5.38 2.44 2.18
CA VAL A 269 4.92 1.02 2.21
C VAL A 269 3.44 0.95 2.65
N PHE A 270 3.05 1.74 3.66
CA PHE A 270 1.65 1.87 4.06
C PHE A 270 0.77 2.36 2.90
N LEU A 271 1.13 3.44 2.22
CA LEU A 271 0.36 3.99 1.09
C LEU A 271 0.28 3.00 -0.08
N LEU A 272 1.35 2.28 -0.39
CA LEU A 272 1.36 1.28 -1.47
C LEU A 272 0.39 0.12 -1.19
N ARG A 273 0.34 -0.37 0.06
CA ARG A 273 -0.58 -1.44 0.46
C ARG A 273 -2.01 -0.97 0.69
N TYR A 274 -2.19 0.25 1.20
CA TYR A 274 -3.48 0.93 1.26
C TYR A 274 -4.10 1.09 -0.12
N GLY A 275 -3.31 1.57 -1.10
CA GLY A 275 -3.73 1.70 -2.50
C GLY A 275 -4.12 0.34 -3.09
N ALA A 276 -3.37 -0.73 -2.78
CA ALA A 276 -3.70 -2.09 -3.21
C ALA A 276 -5.02 -2.63 -2.63
N ARG A 277 -5.36 -2.32 -1.37
CA ARG A 277 -6.64 -2.73 -0.76
C ARG A 277 -7.83 -1.88 -1.25
N THR A 278 -7.64 -0.58 -1.43
CA THR A 278 -8.73 0.39 -1.66
C THR A 278 -8.95 0.76 -3.12
N GLY A 279 -7.96 0.51 -3.99
CA GLY A 279 -7.95 1.04 -5.36
C GLY A 279 -7.65 2.54 -5.43
N SER A 280 -7.20 3.20 -4.35
CA SER A 280 -6.87 4.63 -4.36
C SER A 280 -5.69 4.93 -5.30
N ALA A 281 -5.99 5.61 -6.40
CA ALA A 281 -5.00 6.10 -7.35
C ALA A 281 -4.09 7.16 -6.71
N GLU A 282 -4.60 7.98 -5.79
CA GLU A 282 -3.85 9.02 -5.10
C GLU A 282 -2.74 8.44 -4.21
N ALA A 283 -3.02 7.34 -3.51
CA ALA A 283 -2.03 6.66 -2.70
C ALA A 283 -0.88 6.08 -3.56
N LEU A 284 -1.22 5.50 -4.72
CA LEU A 284 -0.26 4.96 -5.67
C LEU A 284 0.56 6.08 -6.35
N GLU A 285 -0.07 7.20 -6.74
CA GLU A 285 0.59 8.38 -7.32
C GLU A 285 1.66 8.95 -6.38
N ILE A 286 1.35 9.08 -5.08
CA ILE A 286 2.31 9.53 -4.06
C ILE A 286 3.54 8.62 -4.05
N VAL A 287 3.32 7.29 -4.04
CA VAL A 287 4.43 6.32 -3.98
C VAL A 287 5.24 6.35 -5.27
N GLU A 288 4.62 6.23 -6.43
CA GLU A 288 5.33 6.21 -7.71
C GLU A 288 6.14 7.48 -7.96
N HIS A 289 5.54 8.66 -7.74
CA HIS A 289 6.23 9.94 -7.92
C HIS A 289 7.40 10.08 -6.94
N THR A 290 7.20 9.74 -5.66
CA THR A 290 8.26 9.83 -4.65
C THR A 290 9.43 8.91 -4.97
N LEU A 291 9.16 7.65 -5.33
CA LEU A 291 10.20 6.69 -5.70
C LEU A 291 10.95 7.11 -6.98
N ARG A 292 10.24 7.56 -8.02
CA ARG A 292 10.89 8.03 -9.26
C ARG A 292 11.71 9.30 -9.01
N ALA A 293 11.23 10.23 -8.18
CA ALA A 293 11.95 11.45 -7.82
C ALA A 293 13.23 11.18 -7.00
N MET A 294 13.20 10.27 -6.03
CA MET A 294 14.39 9.88 -5.25
C MET A 294 15.44 9.17 -6.13
N ALA A 295 15.03 8.19 -6.95
CA ALA A 295 15.93 7.45 -7.82
C ALA A 295 16.51 8.29 -8.97
N ALA A 296 15.83 9.35 -9.41
CA ALA A 296 16.38 10.34 -10.34
C ALA A 296 17.23 11.43 -9.67
N GLY A 297 17.15 11.55 -8.34
CA GLY A 297 17.89 12.50 -7.53
C GLY A 297 19.36 12.11 -7.29
N GLY A 298 20.08 12.97 -6.57
CA GLY A 298 21.43 12.70 -6.09
C GLY A 298 21.46 11.96 -4.75
N ILE A 299 20.31 11.81 -4.08
CA ILE A 299 20.14 10.91 -2.92
C ILE A 299 20.39 9.45 -3.30
N TYR A 300 20.13 9.07 -4.55
CA TYR A 300 20.50 7.78 -5.11
C TYR A 300 21.85 7.87 -5.83
N ASP A 301 22.79 6.97 -5.52
CA ASP A 301 24.12 6.95 -6.14
C ASP A 301 24.05 6.44 -7.59
N GLN A 302 23.98 7.39 -8.53
CA GLN A 302 23.86 7.15 -9.96
C GLN A 302 25.01 6.33 -10.60
N LEU A 303 26.08 6.00 -9.87
CA LEU A 303 27.18 5.17 -10.38
C LEU A 303 27.17 3.76 -9.80
N ALA A 304 26.91 3.63 -8.49
CA ALA A 304 27.15 2.41 -7.73
C ALA A 304 25.91 1.83 -7.03
N GLY A 305 24.81 2.56 -7.01
CA GLY A 305 23.61 2.20 -6.26
C GLY A 305 23.72 2.44 -4.76
N GLY A 306 22.61 2.15 -4.09
CA GLY A 306 22.40 2.55 -2.70
C GLY A 306 22.01 4.02 -2.56
N PHE A 307 21.30 4.30 -1.48
CA PHE A 307 20.78 5.62 -1.12
C PHE A 307 21.57 6.21 0.05
N ALA A 308 21.84 7.51 -0.06
CA ALA A 308 22.14 8.34 1.08
C ALA A 308 20.86 8.58 1.92
N ARG A 309 21.02 8.88 3.21
CA ARG A 309 19.90 8.90 4.16
C ARG A 309 18.83 9.94 3.86
N TYR A 310 19.23 11.17 3.52
CA TYR A 310 18.29 12.29 3.34
C TYR A 310 18.86 13.39 2.46
N SER A 311 17.97 14.20 1.88
CA SER A 311 18.28 15.35 1.04
C SER A 311 18.23 16.66 1.82
N THR A 312 19.24 17.51 1.61
CA THR A 312 19.28 18.89 2.15
C THR A 312 18.29 19.81 1.42
N ASP A 313 18.04 19.55 0.13
CA ASP A 313 17.10 20.30 -0.69
C ASP A 313 15.79 19.55 -0.94
N ARG A 314 14.77 20.32 -1.32
CA ARG A 314 13.42 19.86 -1.65
C ARG A 314 13.36 18.88 -2.84
N ASN A 315 14.30 18.95 -3.78
CA ASN A 315 14.19 18.24 -5.06
C ASN A 315 14.91 16.89 -5.07
N TRP A 316 15.53 16.47 -3.95
CA TRP A 316 16.38 15.27 -3.83
C TRP A 316 17.75 15.36 -4.51
N THR A 317 18.34 16.55 -4.63
CA THR A 317 19.56 16.79 -5.43
C THR A 317 20.84 16.60 -4.61
N ALA A 318 20.90 17.20 -3.43
CA ALA A 318 22.08 17.29 -2.57
C ALA A 318 21.83 16.51 -1.26
N PRO A 319 22.28 15.26 -1.17
CA PRO A 319 22.16 14.51 0.08
C PRO A 319 23.15 15.03 1.13
N HIS A 320 22.88 14.70 2.40
CA HIS A 320 24.00 14.41 3.29
C HIS A 320 24.47 13.00 2.95
N PHE A 321 25.73 12.84 2.54
CA PHE A 321 26.20 11.67 1.79
C PHE A 321 26.33 10.37 2.62
N GLU A 322 25.93 10.38 3.89
CA GLU A 322 25.88 9.20 4.75
C GLU A 322 24.94 8.13 4.16
N LYS A 323 25.43 6.88 4.03
CA LYS A 323 24.61 5.73 3.62
C LYS A 323 24.45 4.79 4.80
N MET A 324 23.20 4.60 5.25
CA MET A 324 22.87 3.76 6.41
C MET A 324 22.35 2.40 5.94
N LEU A 325 22.73 1.32 6.63
CA LEU A 325 22.25 -0.03 6.30
C LEU A 325 20.72 -0.14 6.37
N TYR A 326 20.11 0.44 7.41
CA TYR A 326 18.67 0.34 7.63
C TYR A 326 17.85 1.11 6.59
N ASP A 327 18.31 2.27 6.10
CA ASP A 327 17.65 3.00 5.01
C ASP A 327 17.70 2.18 3.72
N ASN A 328 18.87 1.62 3.41
CA ASN A 328 19.07 0.81 2.20
C ASN A 328 18.29 -0.51 2.24
N SER A 329 18.16 -1.16 3.41
CA SER A 329 17.31 -2.37 3.55
C SER A 329 15.84 -2.09 3.28
N GLN A 330 15.31 -1.01 3.86
CA GLN A 330 13.90 -0.65 3.72
C GLN A 330 13.61 -0.14 2.31
N LEU A 331 14.50 0.67 1.71
CA LEU A 331 14.34 1.15 0.34
C LEU A 331 14.42 0.00 -0.67
N ALA A 332 15.39 -0.91 -0.57
CA ALA A 332 15.44 -2.09 -1.44
C ALA A 332 14.14 -2.90 -1.38
N ALA A 333 13.58 -3.10 -0.18
CA ALA A 333 12.31 -3.76 0.01
C ALA A 333 11.12 -2.98 -0.60
N LEU A 334 11.04 -1.66 -0.42
CA LEU A 334 9.96 -0.83 -0.99
C LEU A 334 10.02 -0.76 -2.52
N TYR A 335 11.20 -0.60 -3.12
CA TYR A 335 11.36 -0.65 -4.59
C TYR A 335 10.98 -2.03 -5.14
N MET A 336 11.33 -3.11 -4.43
CA MET A 336 10.88 -4.46 -4.79
C MET A 336 9.34 -4.61 -4.65
N GLU A 337 8.71 -4.08 -3.60
CA GLU A 337 7.24 -4.06 -3.46
C GLU A 337 6.56 -3.26 -4.58
N ALA A 338 7.11 -2.09 -4.96
CA ALA A 338 6.63 -1.30 -6.08
C ALA A 338 6.77 -2.04 -7.43
N HIS A 339 7.85 -2.80 -7.63
CA HIS A 339 7.98 -3.69 -8.79
C HIS A 339 6.90 -4.78 -8.79
N GLN A 340 6.65 -5.45 -7.66
CA GLN A 340 5.60 -6.47 -7.55
C GLN A 340 4.19 -5.89 -7.81
N ALA A 341 3.95 -4.64 -7.41
CA ALA A 341 2.66 -3.97 -7.60
C ALA A 341 2.42 -3.49 -9.04
N THR A 342 3.46 -3.07 -9.76
CA THR A 342 3.35 -2.39 -11.07
C THR A 342 3.86 -3.21 -12.26
N GLY A 343 4.74 -4.18 -12.02
CA GLY A 343 5.50 -4.86 -13.07
C GLY A 343 6.62 -4.02 -13.71
N ASP A 344 6.84 -2.77 -13.29
CA ASP A 344 7.84 -1.89 -13.90
C ASP A 344 9.26 -2.32 -13.52
N ALA A 345 10.07 -2.65 -14.54
CA ALA A 345 11.47 -3.03 -14.40
C ALA A 345 12.37 -1.90 -13.87
N PHE A 346 11.91 -0.64 -13.92
CA PHE A 346 12.59 0.49 -13.27
C PHE A 346 12.78 0.24 -11.77
N TYR A 347 11.72 -0.21 -11.08
CA TYR A 347 11.77 -0.43 -9.63
C TYR A 347 12.61 -1.65 -9.27
N GLU A 348 12.52 -2.74 -10.06
CA GLU A 348 13.39 -3.90 -9.96
C GLU A 348 14.87 -3.50 -10.07
N ARG A 349 15.24 -2.71 -11.08
CA ARG A 349 16.62 -2.26 -11.27
C ARG A 349 17.14 -1.52 -10.04
N ILE A 350 16.38 -0.55 -9.51
CA ILE A 350 16.81 0.24 -8.34
C ILE A 350 16.93 -0.63 -7.07
N ALA A 351 16.01 -1.59 -6.86
CA ALA A 351 16.11 -2.55 -5.77
C ALA A 351 17.39 -3.40 -5.88
N ARG A 352 17.66 -3.96 -7.07
CA ARG A 352 18.86 -4.77 -7.35
C ARG A 352 20.16 -3.98 -7.18
N GLU A 353 20.25 -2.78 -7.77
CA GLU A 353 21.42 -1.91 -7.64
C GLU A 353 21.69 -1.51 -6.18
N THR A 354 20.63 -1.39 -5.36
CA THR A 354 20.74 -1.13 -3.90
C THR A 354 21.25 -2.34 -3.14
N LEU A 355 20.77 -3.55 -3.42
CA LEU A 355 21.26 -4.79 -2.82
C LEU A 355 22.69 -5.11 -3.26
N ASP A 356 23.03 -4.87 -4.52
CA ASP A 356 24.35 -5.09 -5.09
C ASP A 356 25.40 -4.11 -4.53
N TYR A 357 24.98 -2.90 -4.14
CA TYR A 357 25.78 -2.00 -3.29
C TYR A 357 26.11 -2.64 -1.94
N VAL A 358 25.10 -3.19 -1.24
CA VAL A 358 25.29 -3.81 0.09
C VAL A 358 26.21 -5.03 0.01
N LEU A 359 26.04 -5.88 -1.00
CA LEU A 359 26.90 -7.05 -1.25
C LEU A 359 28.37 -6.66 -1.49
N ARG A 360 28.60 -5.54 -2.18
CA ARG A 360 29.93 -5.09 -2.62
C ARG A 360 30.68 -4.29 -1.55
N GLU A 361 29.99 -3.38 -0.86
CA GLU A 361 30.62 -2.35 -0.02
C GLU A 361 30.32 -2.50 1.48
N MET A 362 29.20 -3.15 1.85
CA MET A 362 28.72 -3.22 3.24
C MET A 362 28.77 -4.63 3.87
N THR A 363 29.24 -5.65 3.14
CA THR A 363 29.23 -7.04 3.61
C THR A 363 30.52 -7.43 4.33
N SER A 364 30.39 -7.90 5.57
CA SER A 364 31.49 -8.44 6.37
C SER A 364 31.87 -9.86 5.90
N PRO A 365 33.16 -10.23 5.87
CA PRO A 365 33.60 -11.60 5.65
C PRO A 365 33.05 -12.63 6.67
N GLU A 366 32.53 -12.18 7.82
CA GLU A 366 31.85 -13.05 8.79
C GLU A 366 30.40 -13.39 8.40
N GLY A 367 29.82 -12.76 7.37
CA GLY A 367 28.41 -12.88 6.96
C GLY A 367 27.46 -11.82 7.53
N GLY A 368 27.96 -10.96 8.42
CA GLY A 368 27.24 -9.75 8.88
C GLY A 368 27.25 -8.63 7.83
N PHE A 369 26.43 -7.60 8.04
CA PHE A 369 26.44 -6.34 7.29
C PHE A 369 26.84 -5.18 8.22
N TYR A 370 27.75 -4.33 7.73
CA TYR A 370 28.25 -3.14 8.42
C TYR A 370 27.19 -2.05 8.56
N SER A 371 27.34 -1.14 9.52
CA SER A 371 26.25 -0.24 9.90
C SER A 371 26.10 0.95 8.94
N THR A 372 27.17 1.68 8.65
CA THR A 372 27.12 2.96 7.93
C THR A 372 28.39 3.27 7.13
N THR A 373 28.28 4.09 6.09
CA THR A 373 29.40 4.88 5.57
C THR A 373 29.19 6.35 5.89
N ASP A 374 30.25 7.03 6.31
CA ASP A 374 30.29 8.46 6.60
C ASP A 374 29.98 9.33 5.37
N ALA A 375 29.57 10.58 5.60
CA ALA A 375 29.36 11.59 4.56
C ALA A 375 30.67 12.28 4.15
N ASP A 376 31.63 12.37 5.07
CA ASP A 376 32.94 13.02 4.87
C ASP A 376 33.95 12.07 4.20
N SER A 377 34.72 12.60 3.24
CA SER A 377 36.00 12.00 2.83
C SER A 377 37.10 13.06 2.84
N GLU A 378 38.27 12.71 3.38
CA GLU A 378 39.38 13.64 3.66
C GLU A 378 39.01 14.83 4.58
N GLY A 379 37.86 14.77 5.27
CA GLY A 379 37.31 15.87 6.07
C GLY A 379 36.46 16.89 5.29
N GLU A 380 36.07 16.55 4.05
CA GLU A 380 35.19 17.33 3.18
C GLU A 380 33.95 16.48 2.82
N GLU A 381 32.75 16.99 3.11
CA GLU A 381 31.49 16.29 2.84
C GLU A 381 31.28 16.07 1.33
N GLY A 382 30.89 14.86 0.92
CA GLY A 382 30.54 14.56 -0.47
C GLY A 382 31.70 14.51 -1.48
N LYS A 383 32.93 14.85 -1.09
CA LYS A 383 34.12 14.88 -1.95
C LYS A 383 34.31 13.61 -2.80
N PHE A 384 34.05 12.44 -2.21
CA PHE A 384 34.14 11.15 -2.89
C PHE A 384 33.17 11.02 -4.08
N PHE A 385 32.00 11.67 -4.02
CA PHE A 385 30.87 11.45 -4.93
C PHE A 385 30.76 12.46 -6.09
N VAL A 386 31.29 13.68 -5.90
CA VAL A 386 31.09 14.81 -6.85
C VAL A 386 32.09 14.83 -8.01
N TRP A 387 31.73 15.50 -9.11
CA TRP A 387 32.50 15.56 -10.35
C TRP A 387 32.61 16.97 -10.94
N SER A 388 33.76 17.30 -11.52
CA SER A 388 33.86 18.47 -12.41
C SER A 388 33.48 18.11 -13.84
N LEU A 389 32.95 19.06 -14.63
CA LEU A 389 32.63 18.83 -16.05
C LEU A 389 33.88 18.42 -16.86
N LYS A 390 35.05 18.98 -16.52
CA LYS A 390 36.33 18.62 -17.12
C LYS A 390 36.70 17.16 -16.85
N GLU A 391 36.66 16.74 -15.59
CA GLU A 391 37.00 15.38 -15.17
C GLU A 391 36.06 14.34 -15.82
N LEU A 392 34.74 14.60 -15.82
CA LEU A 392 33.77 13.72 -16.50
C LEU A 392 34.09 13.58 -17.99
N ARG A 393 34.46 14.66 -18.68
CA ARG A 393 34.88 14.61 -20.09
C ARG A 393 36.14 13.78 -20.31
N GLU A 394 37.14 13.95 -19.46
CA GLU A 394 38.42 13.22 -19.52
C GLU A 394 38.20 11.71 -19.28
N VAL A 395 37.34 11.33 -18.33
CA VAL A 395 37.02 9.93 -18.00
C VAL A 395 36.11 9.27 -19.04
N CYS A 396 35.03 9.93 -19.45
CA CYS A 396 34.04 9.35 -20.36
C CYS A 396 34.51 9.31 -21.82
N GLY A 397 35.31 10.29 -22.26
CA GLY A 397 35.79 10.41 -23.63
C GLY A 397 34.64 10.53 -24.64
N ALA A 398 34.55 9.61 -25.60
CA ALA A 398 33.51 9.62 -26.64
C ALA A 398 32.06 9.49 -26.10
N ASP A 399 31.89 9.01 -24.86
CA ASP A 399 30.59 8.88 -24.21
C ASP A 399 30.19 10.15 -23.43
N ALA A 400 31.10 11.13 -23.28
CA ALA A 400 30.92 12.30 -22.41
C ALA A 400 29.68 13.13 -22.75
N GLN A 401 29.41 13.41 -24.03
CA GLN A 401 28.25 14.21 -24.43
C GLN A 401 26.92 13.59 -23.98
N ALA A 402 26.80 12.26 -23.95
CA ALA A 402 25.59 11.59 -23.46
C ALA A 402 25.50 11.69 -21.93
N ALA A 403 26.62 11.45 -21.23
CA ALA A 403 26.74 11.53 -19.79
C ALA A 403 26.44 12.95 -19.24
N GLU A 404 26.97 13.99 -19.89
CA GLU A 404 26.74 15.40 -19.53
C GLU A 404 25.25 15.76 -19.57
N LEU A 405 24.57 15.37 -20.65
CA LEU A 405 23.16 15.66 -20.89
C LEU A 405 22.24 14.84 -19.97
N TYR A 406 22.56 13.56 -19.75
CA TYR A 406 21.76 12.66 -18.92
C TYR A 406 21.83 13.02 -17.43
N TRP A 407 23.05 13.20 -16.90
CA TRP A 407 23.26 13.46 -15.47
C TRP A 407 23.17 14.95 -15.07
N GLY A 408 22.90 15.85 -16.02
CA GLY A 408 22.70 17.28 -15.77
C GLY A 408 24.00 18.04 -15.40
N VAL A 409 25.15 17.61 -15.93
CA VAL A 409 26.46 18.09 -15.50
C VAL A 409 26.83 19.40 -16.20
N THR A 410 27.23 20.41 -15.42
CA THR A 410 27.52 21.77 -15.88
C THR A 410 28.85 22.30 -15.35
N GLU A 411 29.38 23.35 -16.00
CA GLU A 411 30.61 24.04 -15.56
C GLU A 411 30.44 24.75 -14.20
N ARG A 412 29.21 25.15 -13.84
CA ARG A 412 28.90 25.81 -12.55
C ARG A 412 28.80 24.83 -11.40
N GLY A 413 28.44 23.58 -11.67
CA GLY A 413 28.04 22.62 -10.64
C GLY A 413 26.62 22.85 -10.10
N ASN A 414 26.14 21.84 -9.36
CA ASN A 414 24.91 21.88 -8.56
C ASN A 414 25.18 21.74 -7.04
N PHE A 415 26.43 21.50 -6.64
CA PHE A 415 26.89 21.42 -5.25
C PHE A 415 28.33 21.95 -5.15
N GLU A 416 28.55 23.04 -4.41
CA GLU A 416 29.90 23.59 -4.10
C GLU A 416 30.87 23.67 -5.31
N GLY A 417 30.39 24.17 -6.45
CA GLY A 417 31.17 24.29 -7.70
C GLY A 417 31.38 22.98 -8.47
N HIS A 418 30.90 21.86 -7.93
CA HIS A 418 30.98 20.52 -8.50
C HIS A 418 29.57 19.97 -8.81
N ASN A 419 29.50 18.81 -9.45
CA ASN A 419 28.26 18.17 -9.88
C ASN A 419 28.05 16.85 -9.13
N ILE A 420 26.93 16.77 -8.43
CA ILE A 420 26.25 15.52 -8.08
C ILE A 420 25.50 15.06 -9.34
N LEU A 421 25.67 13.80 -9.71
CA LEU A 421 25.00 13.23 -10.89
C LEU A 421 23.51 13.02 -10.57
N THR A 422 22.60 13.46 -11.45
CA THR A 422 21.14 13.26 -11.28
C THR A 422 20.49 12.83 -12.59
N ALA A 423 19.76 11.71 -12.60
CA ALA A 423 19.16 11.12 -13.79
C ALA A 423 17.78 11.71 -14.15
N ARG A 424 17.63 13.05 -14.10
CA ARG A 424 16.35 13.72 -14.39
C ARG A 424 16.01 13.83 -15.88
N THR A 425 17.01 13.74 -16.75
CA THR A 425 16.82 13.80 -18.21
C THR A 425 16.66 12.38 -18.75
N ILE A 426 15.56 12.09 -19.45
CA ILE A 426 15.32 10.73 -19.99
C ILE A 426 16.23 10.42 -21.20
N PRO A 427 16.62 9.16 -21.45
CA PRO A 427 17.50 8.81 -22.57
C PRO A 427 16.98 9.24 -23.95
N ALA A 428 15.65 9.28 -24.14
CA ALA A 428 15.02 9.76 -25.37
C ALA A 428 15.29 11.25 -25.66
N GLU A 429 15.38 12.11 -24.63
CA GLU A 429 15.72 13.52 -24.82
C GLU A 429 17.21 13.68 -25.19
N VAL A 430 18.09 12.90 -24.56
CA VAL A 430 19.52 12.86 -24.90
C VAL A 430 19.73 12.35 -26.33
N ALA A 431 18.98 11.34 -26.75
CA ALA A 431 18.98 10.83 -28.13
C ALA A 431 18.62 11.94 -29.13
N ALA A 432 17.49 12.63 -28.91
CA ALA A 432 17.06 13.76 -29.74
C ALA A 432 18.07 14.92 -29.78
N ARG A 433 18.73 15.22 -28.66
CA ARG A 433 19.73 16.31 -28.55
C ARG A 433 21.12 15.95 -29.11
N THR A 434 21.43 14.66 -29.28
CA THR A 434 22.72 14.17 -29.80
C THR A 434 22.63 13.60 -31.22
N GLY A 435 21.43 13.35 -31.74
CA GLY A 435 21.22 12.70 -33.05
C GLY A 435 21.54 11.20 -33.04
N LYS A 436 21.54 10.57 -31.87
CA LYS A 436 21.75 9.13 -31.65
C LYS A 436 20.42 8.41 -31.42
N THR A 437 20.41 7.08 -31.47
CA THR A 437 19.24 6.29 -31.00
C THR A 437 19.22 6.17 -29.46
N VAL A 438 18.08 5.74 -28.92
CA VAL A 438 17.91 5.53 -27.46
C VAL A 438 18.85 4.42 -26.96
N GLU A 439 19.04 3.38 -27.76
CA GLU A 439 19.92 2.23 -27.47
C GLU A 439 21.39 2.64 -27.50
N GLU A 440 21.79 3.47 -28.47
CA GLU A 440 23.14 4.04 -28.54
C GLU A 440 23.46 4.94 -27.34
N VAL A 441 22.49 5.73 -26.88
CA VAL A 441 22.59 6.53 -25.65
C VAL A 441 22.70 5.62 -24.43
N GLY A 442 21.82 4.62 -24.27
CA GLY A 442 21.88 3.68 -23.15
C GLY A 442 23.22 2.96 -23.06
N ALA A 443 23.72 2.44 -24.19
CA ALA A 443 25.04 1.79 -24.25
C ALA A 443 26.20 2.76 -23.96
N ALA A 444 26.07 4.05 -24.30
CA ALA A 444 27.05 5.08 -23.94
C ALA A 444 27.02 5.40 -22.43
N LEU A 445 25.82 5.50 -21.84
CA LEU A 445 25.64 5.76 -20.41
C LEU A 445 26.19 4.62 -19.55
N GLU A 446 25.96 3.36 -19.92
CA GLU A 446 26.53 2.23 -19.17
C GLU A 446 28.06 2.15 -19.26
N ARG A 447 28.64 2.47 -20.43
CA ARG A 447 30.11 2.63 -20.53
C ARG A 447 30.61 3.81 -19.69
N ALA A 448 29.91 4.93 -19.68
CA ALA A 448 30.26 6.10 -18.89
C ALA A 448 30.20 5.79 -17.38
N ARG A 449 29.11 5.15 -16.91
CA ARG A 449 28.92 4.70 -15.54
C ARG A 449 30.08 3.82 -15.08
N ALA A 450 30.41 2.79 -15.85
CA ALA A 450 31.50 1.88 -15.54
C ALA A 450 32.89 2.55 -15.53
N LYS A 451 33.12 3.56 -16.39
CA LYS A 451 34.37 4.36 -16.39
C LYS A 451 34.45 5.27 -15.17
N LEU A 452 33.40 6.05 -14.90
CA LEU A 452 33.31 6.97 -13.76
C LEU A 452 33.44 6.22 -12.43
N TYR A 453 32.74 5.08 -12.27
CA TYR A 453 32.87 4.27 -11.06
C TYR A 453 34.32 3.78 -10.85
N ARG A 454 34.97 3.23 -11.89
CA ARG A 454 36.39 2.80 -11.80
C ARG A 454 37.38 3.94 -11.52
N GLU A 455 37.05 5.18 -11.86
CA GLU A 455 37.87 6.33 -11.49
C GLU A 455 37.57 6.76 -10.04
N ARG A 456 36.31 6.69 -9.60
CA ARG A 456 35.88 6.98 -8.23
C ARG A 456 36.54 6.07 -7.19
N GLU A 457 36.65 4.78 -7.48
CA GLU A 457 37.31 3.77 -6.63
C GLU A 457 38.83 4.01 -6.42
N LYS A 458 39.42 5.02 -7.06
CA LYS A 458 40.80 5.47 -6.78
C LYS A 458 40.88 6.60 -5.77
N ARG A 459 39.74 7.22 -5.43
CA ARG A 459 39.64 8.29 -4.43
C ARG A 459 39.71 7.69 -3.03
N ILE A 460 39.95 8.52 -2.02
CA ILE A 460 39.84 8.09 -0.63
C ILE A 460 38.36 7.86 -0.33
N HIS A 461 38.00 6.64 0.09
CA HIS A 461 36.62 6.32 0.46
C HIS A 461 36.25 7.02 1.79
N PRO A 462 34.97 7.35 2.00
CA PRO A 462 34.45 7.74 3.30
C PRO A 462 34.73 6.65 4.36
N LEU A 463 34.70 7.02 5.64
CA LEU A 463 34.90 6.07 6.72
C LEU A 463 33.74 5.05 6.78
N LEU A 464 34.08 3.77 6.84
CA LEU A 464 33.13 2.68 7.08
C LEU A 464 33.03 2.42 8.59
N ASP A 465 31.82 2.52 9.16
CA ASP A 465 31.56 1.99 10.50
C ASP A 465 31.30 0.49 10.38
N ASP A 466 32.36 -0.29 10.68
CA ASP A 466 32.42 -1.74 10.52
C ASP A 466 31.78 -2.51 11.70
N LYS A 467 31.02 -1.84 12.59
CA LYS A 467 30.21 -2.54 13.59
C LYS A 467 28.96 -3.15 12.94
N VAL A 468 28.53 -4.28 13.48
CA VAL A 468 27.39 -5.05 13.02
C VAL A 468 26.30 -4.99 14.10
N LEU A 469 25.15 -4.44 13.75
CA LEU A 469 24.00 -4.26 14.65
C LEU A 469 22.91 -5.29 14.31
N ALA A 470 22.43 -6.03 15.32
CA ALA A 470 21.49 -7.14 15.11
C ALA A 470 20.18 -6.69 14.46
N SER A 471 19.56 -5.61 14.95
CA SER A 471 18.34 -5.01 14.39
C SER A 471 18.48 -4.69 12.88
N TRP A 472 19.49 -3.92 12.48
CA TRP A 472 19.67 -3.49 11.08
C TRP A 472 20.02 -4.66 10.17
N ASN A 473 20.75 -5.65 10.70
CA ASN A 473 20.99 -6.90 9.99
C ASN A 473 19.71 -7.73 9.83
N GLY A 474 18.80 -7.72 10.80
CA GLY A 474 17.47 -8.32 10.67
C GLY A 474 16.62 -7.70 9.55
N LEU A 475 16.65 -6.37 9.40
CA LEU A 475 16.00 -5.69 8.27
C LEU A 475 16.65 -6.04 6.93
N MET A 476 17.99 -6.07 6.86
CA MET A 476 18.70 -6.44 5.63
C MET A 476 18.55 -7.93 5.27
N LEU A 477 18.45 -8.81 6.27
CA LEU A 477 18.13 -10.22 6.11
C LEU A 477 16.75 -10.40 5.45
N SER A 478 15.74 -9.67 5.94
CA SER A 478 14.41 -9.61 5.31
C SER A 478 14.51 -9.17 3.86
N ALA A 479 15.24 -8.07 3.58
CA ALA A 479 15.41 -7.56 2.22
C ALA A 479 16.06 -8.60 1.28
N PHE A 480 17.16 -9.25 1.66
CA PHE A 480 17.80 -10.28 0.82
C PHE A 480 16.96 -11.56 0.67
N ALA A 481 16.32 -12.05 1.73
CA ALA A 481 15.48 -13.24 1.66
C ALA A 481 14.27 -13.02 0.73
N ARG A 482 13.65 -11.85 0.80
CA ARG A 482 12.56 -11.46 -0.10
C ARG A 482 13.07 -11.22 -1.53
N ALA A 483 14.22 -10.58 -1.71
CA ALA A 483 14.82 -10.39 -3.03
C ALA A 483 15.16 -11.72 -3.72
N ALA A 484 15.66 -12.71 -2.97
CA ALA A 484 15.90 -14.06 -3.49
C ALA A 484 14.61 -14.71 -4.03
N THR A 485 13.48 -14.50 -3.36
CA THR A 485 12.20 -15.09 -3.79
C THR A 485 11.51 -14.34 -4.92
N VAL A 486 11.59 -13.00 -4.94
CA VAL A 486 10.98 -12.16 -6.00
C VAL A 486 11.80 -12.20 -7.28
N PHE A 487 13.13 -12.09 -7.18
CA PHE A 487 14.03 -12.02 -8.34
C PHE A 487 14.59 -13.37 -8.79
N GLY A 488 14.48 -14.41 -7.96
CA GLY A 488 14.95 -15.77 -8.29
C GLY A 488 16.48 -15.90 -8.39
N GLU A 489 17.24 -15.09 -7.65
CA GLU A 489 18.71 -15.08 -7.70
C GLU A 489 19.36 -15.69 -6.45
N GLU A 490 20.10 -16.79 -6.65
CA GLU A 490 20.77 -17.53 -5.57
C GLU A 490 21.78 -16.67 -4.78
N ARG A 491 22.42 -15.67 -5.40
CA ARG A 491 23.35 -14.77 -4.70
C ARG A 491 22.71 -14.00 -3.55
N TYR A 492 21.42 -13.67 -3.65
CA TYR A 492 20.67 -13.03 -2.57
C TYR A 492 20.27 -14.05 -1.50
N LEU A 493 19.99 -15.29 -1.90
CA LEU A 493 19.67 -16.37 -0.95
C LEU A 493 20.88 -16.75 -0.10
N GLU A 494 22.05 -16.84 -0.71
CA GLU A 494 23.32 -17.13 -0.01
C GLU A 494 23.71 -16.00 0.94
N ALA A 495 23.51 -14.73 0.55
CA ALA A 495 23.70 -13.59 1.45
C ALA A 495 22.74 -13.65 2.65
N ALA A 496 21.46 -13.97 2.43
CA ALA A 496 20.47 -14.15 3.50
C ALA A 496 20.82 -15.33 4.42
N ARG A 497 21.21 -16.49 3.87
CA ARG A 497 21.66 -17.67 4.65
C ARG A 497 22.92 -17.38 5.47
N ALA A 498 23.90 -16.68 4.89
CA ALA A 498 25.11 -16.26 5.58
C ALA A 498 24.78 -15.33 6.76
N ASN A 499 23.92 -14.33 6.54
CA ASN A 499 23.53 -13.38 7.58
C ASN A 499 22.67 -14.02 8.68
N GLY A 500 21.68 -14.83 8.32
CA GLY A 500 20.89 -15.61 9.29
C GLY A 500 21.78 -16.55 10.12
N SER A 501 22.75 -17.23 9.50
CA SER A 501 23.74 -18.04 10.21
C SER A 501 24.61 -17.21 11.16
N PHE A 502 25.12 -16.06 10.70
CA PHE A 502 25.93 -15.15 11.51
C PHE A 502 25.14 -14.60 12.71
N LEU A 503 23.89 -14.16 12.51
CA LEU A 503 23.02 -13.67 13.59
C LEU A 503 22.77 -14.78 14.63
N LEU A 504 22.52 -16.01 14.20
CA LEU A 504 22.24 -17.10 15.13
C LEU A 504 23.47 -17.66 15.87
N ASN A 505 24.67 -17.55 15.29
CA ASN A 505 25.90 -18.12 15.83
C ASN A 505 26.81 -17.09 16.54
N SER A 506 26.87 -15.86 16.04
CA SER A 506 27.81 -14.81 16.49
C SER A 506 27.13 -13.70 17.28
N MET A 507 25.83 -13.45 17.08
CA MET A 507 25.07 -12.38 17.75
C MET A 507 24.18 -12.90 18.89
N ARG A 508 24.44 -14.09 19.44
CA ARG A 508 23.67 -14.67 20.55
C ARG A 508 24.54 -15.13 21.72
N ASP A 509 24.00 -15.00 22.93
CA ASP A 509 24.59 -15.56 24.16
C ASP A 509 24.30 -17.07 24.29
N GLU A 510 24.86 -17.68 25.34
CA GLU A 510 24.68 -19.11 25.65
C GLU A 510 23.21 -19.50 25.95
N ASN A 511 22.39 -18.58 26.43
CA ASN A 511 20.96 -18.77 26.66
C ASN A 511 20.15 -18.62 25.35
N GLY A 512 20.73 -17.97 24.36
CA GLY A 512 20.17 -17.66 23.06
C GLY A 512 19.53 -16.28 22.93
N ARG A 513 19.75 -15.38 23.89
CA ARG A 513 19.43 -13.95 23.83
C ARG A 513 20.33 -13.26 22.81
N LEU A 514 19.83 -12.23 22.14
CA LEU A 514 20.63 -11.45 21.18
C LEU A 514 21.58 -10.48 21.91
N TYR A 515 22.77 -10.32 21.35
CA TYR A 515 23.62 -9.16 21.57
C TYR A 515 23.21 -8.05 20.59
N ARG A 516 23.35 -6.80 21.01
CA ARG A 516 23.08 -5.63 20.15
C ARG A 516 24.14 -5.48 19.05
N THR A 517 25.41 -5.43 19.46
CA THR A 517 26.53 -4.94 18.65
C THR A 517 27.68 -5.95 18.63
N ARG A 518 28.29 -6.14 17.46
CA ARG A 518 29.53 -6.88 17.29
C ARG A 518 30.51 -6.11 16.43
N ARG A 519 31.76 -6.07 16.87
CA ARG A 519 32.89 -5.52 16.11
C ARG A 519 34.17 -6.25 16.49
N ASN A 520 35.09 -6.45 15.54
CA ASN A 520 36.38 -7.12 15.78
C ASN A 520 36.25 -8.47 16.52
N GLY A 521 35.25 -9.28 16.16
CA GLY A 521 34.99 -10.57 16.80
C GLY A 521 34.34 -10.52 18.20
N HIS A 522 34.13 -9.34 18.79
CA HIS A 522 33.53 -9.17 20.11
C HIS A 522 32.06 -8.74 20.01
N SER A 523 31.15 -9.60 20.46
CA SER A 523 29.71 -9.30 20.60
C SER A 523 29.41 -8.89 22.03
N HIS A 524 28.67 -7.81 22.23
CA HIS A 524 28.36 -7.27 23.55
C HIS A 524 27.10 -6.37 23.52
N LEU A 525 26.74 -5.87 24.71
CA LEU A 525 25.45 -5.24 25.06
C LEU A 525 24.24 -6.16 24.83
N ALA A 526 23.31 -6.20 25.79
CA ALA A 526 22.09 -6.97 25.63
C ALA A 526 21.21 -6.34 24.54
N GLY A 527 20.64 -7.16 23.66
CA GLY A 527 19.73 -6.69 22.61
C GLY A 527 18.44 -6.07 23.16
N TYR A 528 17.93 -5.09 22.43
CA TYR A 528 16.69 -4.36 22.66
C TYR A 528 15.54 -4.96 21.84
N LEU A 529 14.29 -4.56 22.08
CA LEU A 529 13.12 -5.09 21.37
C LEU A 529 13.31 -5.05 19.84
N GLU A 530 13.86 -3.96 19.29
CA GLU A 530 14.19 -3.84 17.86
C GLU A 530 15.15 -4.93 17.33
N ASP A 531 16.11 -5.40 18.13
CA ASP A 531 17.00 -6.49 17.72
C ASP A 531 16.23 -7.80 17.58
N TYR A 532 15.38 -8.13 18.55
CA TYR A 532 14.55 -9.34 18.48
C TYR A 532 13.48 -9.23 17.40
N ALA A 533 12.80 -8.09 17.28
CA ALA A 533 11.73 -7.88 16.32
C ALA A 533 12.25 -7.98 14.88
N PHE A 534 13.33 -7.28 14.54
CA PHE A 534 13.80 -7.23 13.15
C PHE A 534 14.53 -8.53 12.76
N VAL A 535 15.30 -9.16 13.66
CA VAL A 535 15.90 -10.49 13.40
C VAL A 535 14.82 -11.57 13.26
N THR A 536 13.76 -11.51 14.07
CA THR A 536 12.62 -12.44 13.92
C THR A 536 11.92 -12.27 12.58
N ALA A 537 11.68 -11.04 12.14
CA ALA A 537 11.09 -10.75 10.82
C ALA A 537 11.95 -11.32 9.68
N GLY A 538 13.26 -11.03 9.69
CA GLY A 538 14.20 -11.56 8.70
C GLY A 538 14.31 -13.09 8.71
N LEU A 539 14.19 -13.75 9.86
CA LEU A 539 14.18 -15.22 9.95
C LEU A 539 12.88 -15.85 9.44
N ILE A 540 11.73 -15.18 9.57
CA ILE A 540 10.47 -15.62 8.95
C ILE A 540 10.58 -15.49 7.42
N ASP A 541 11.09 -14.37 6.92
CA ASP A 541 11.27 -14.16 5.48
C ASP A 541 12.32 -15.12 4.89
N LEU A 542 13.42 -15.40 5.62
CA LEU A 542 14.39 -16.42 5.24
C LEU A 542 13.77 -17.82 5.25
N PHE A 543 12.88 -18.16 6.19
CA PHE A 543 12.15 -19.42 6.16
C PHE A 543 11.19 -19.52 4.96
N GLU A 544 10.51 -18.44 4.58
CA GLU A 544 9.66 -18.39 3.39
C GLU A 544 10.47 -18.51 2.08
N ALA A 545 11.76 -18.17 2.09
CA ALA A 545 12.69 -18.35 0.98
C ALA A 545 13.34 -19.75 0.95
N ASP A 546 13.88 -20.15 2.09
CA ASP A 546 14.68 -21.35 2.36
C ASP A 546 13.97 -22.18 3.45
N PRO A 547 13.25 -23.27 3.13
CA PRO A 547 12.36 -23.96 4.07
C PRO A 547 13.10 -24.83 5.11
N ASP A 548 14.31 -24.46 5.51
CA ASP A 548 15.06 -25.10 6.58
C ASP A 548 14.37 -24.85 7.94
N PRO A 549 14.01 -25.91 8.70
CA PRO A 549 13.34 -25.76 9.99
C PRO A 549 14.11 -24.95 11.03
N ARG A 550 15.43 -24.77 10.87
CA ARG A 550 16.28 -23.98 11.77
C ARG A 550 15.87 -22.51 11.83
N TRP A 551 15.45 -21.93 10.71
CA TRP A 551 15.10 -20.51 10.64
C TRP A 551 13.81 -20.20 11.40
N ILE A 552 12.73 -20.97 11.13
CA ILE A 552 11.46 -20.79 11.84
C ILE A 552 11.53 -21.20 13.32
N ALA A 553 12.33 -22.23 13.67
CA ALA A 553 12.58 -22.58 15.06
C ALA A 553 13.28 -21.44 15.84
N ALA A 554 14.20 -20.73 15.18
CA ALA A 554 14.87 -19.58 15.77
C ALA A 554 13.92 -18.38 15.91
N ALA A 555 13.11 -18.08 14.88
CA ALA A 555 12.09 -17.03 14.93
C ALA A 555 11.09 -17.25 16.08
N LEU A 556 10.55 -18.47 16.22
CA LEU A 556 9.68 -18.84 17.34
C LEU A 556 10.36 -18.67 18.71
N LYS A 557 11.64 -19.04 18.83
CA LYS A 557 12.40 -18.83 20.08
C LYS A 557 12.60 -17.34 20.39
N LEU A 558 12.92 -16.52 19.40
CA LEU A 558 13.13 -15.08 19.59
C LEU A 558 11.82 -14.36 19.93
N GLN A 559 10.70 -14.68 19.27
CA GLN A 559 9.38 -14.18 19.68
C GLN A 559 9.01 -14.62 21.10
N GLY A 560 9.33 -15.87 21.49
CA GLY A 560 9.17 -16.31 22.87
C GLY A 560 9.98 -15.50 23.90
N LEU A 561 11.18 -15.05 23.53
CA LEU A 561 11.99 -14.15 24.36
C LEU A 561 11.44 -12.71 24.40
N ILE A 562 10.79 -12.23 23.33
CA ILE A 562 10.02 -10.97 23.32
C ILE A 562 8.91 -11.04 24.38
N GLU A 563 8.06 -12.07 24.35
CA GLU A 563 6.99 -12.24 25.35
C GLU A 563 7.53 -12.44 26.78
N GLN A 564 8.69 -13.10 26.94
CA GLN A 564 9.27 -13.36 28.25
C GLN A 564 9.84 -12.09 28.92
N HIS A 565 10.59 -11.27 28.18
CA HIS A 565 11.41 -10.20 28.77
C HIS A 565 10.89 -8.78 28.48
N PHE A 566 10.17 -8.60 27.38
CA PHE A 566 9.77 -7.28 26.90
C PHE A 566 8.27 -7.02 27.08
N ALA A 567 7.43 -8.04 27.32
CA ALA A 567 5.98 -7.87 27.47
C ALA A 567 5.58 -6.82 28.52
N ASP A 568 4.67 -5.94 28.12
CA ASP A 568 4.00 -4.99 28.99
C ASP A 568 2.57 -5.50 29.29
N PRO A 569 2.33 -6.05 30.49
CA PRO A 569 1.03 -6.58 30.86
C PRO A 569 -0.03 -5.50 31.12
N LEU A 570 0.35 -4.22 31.21
CA LEU A 570 -0.57 -3.11 31.43
C LEU A 570 -1.10 -2.52 30.12
N SER A 571 -0.20 -2.23 29.17
CA SER A 571 -0.61 -1.70 27.86
C SER A 571 -1.08 -2.80 26.92
N GLY A 572 -0.58 -4.02 27.06
CA GLY A 572 -0.81 -5.11 26.11
C GLY A 572 0.20 -5.18 24.95
N ALA A 573 1.19 -4.29 24.91
CA ALA A 573 2.30 -4.31 23.95
C ALA A 573 3.60 -4.81 24.61
N TRP A 574 4.74 -4.22 24.25
CA TRP A 574 6.08 -4.53 24.78
C TRP A 574 6.86 -3.25 25.08
N PHE A 575 7.80 -3.31 26.02
CA PHE A 575 8.80 -2.27 26.30
C PHE A 575 10.00 -2.42 25.36
N SER A 576 10.74 -1.34 25.08
CA SER A 576 11.96 -1.38 24.26
C SER A 576 13.16 -2.07 24.95
N VAL A 577 13.19 -2.07 26.28
CA VAL A 577 14.24 -2.67 27.13
C VAL A 577 13.70 -3.86 27.91
N ALA A 578 14.48 -4.94 28.03
CA ALA A 578 14.17 -6.14 28.81
C ALA A 578 13.91 -5.84 30.31
N ASP A 579 13.14 -6.69 30.98
CA ASP A 579 12.76 -6.59 32.39
C ASP A 579 13.93 -6.74 33.38
N ASP A 580 14.93 -7.52 32.98
CA ASP A 580 16.22 -7.70 33.66
C ASP A 580 17.36 -6.84 33.08
N GLY A 581 17.02 -5.91 32.17
CA GLY A 581 17.95 -4.96 31.56
C GLY A 581 18.42 -3.84 32.50
N GLU A 582 19.15 -2.87 31.95
CA GLU A 582 19.66 -1.74 32.74
C GLU A 582 18.53 -0.86 33.28
N ARG A 583 18.64 -0.45 34.55
CA ARG A 583 17.60 0.30 35.26
C ARG A 583 17.63 1.79 34.92
N LEU A 584 16.95 2.16 33.85
CA LEU A 584 16.67 3.55 33.47
C LEU A 584 15.52 4.15 34.31
N PRO A 585 15.35 5.50 34.34
CA PRO A 585 14.25 6.14 35.07
C PRO A 585 12.84 5.71 34.61
N VAL A 586 12.72 5.34 33.33
CA VAL A 586 11.50 4.89 32.65
C VAL A 586 11.89 3.75 31.70
N ARG A 587 11.09 2.68 31.63
CA ARG A 587 11.08 1.75 30.49
C ARG A 587 10.01 2.26 29.52
N THR A 588 10.43 2.60 28.32
CA THR A 588 9.56 3.11 27.26
C THR A 588 8.92 1.96 26.48
N ASN A 589 7.75 2.24 25.90
CA ASN A 589 6.99 1.35 25.03
C ASN A 589 6.45 2.14 23.83
N SER A 590 7.22 3.10 23.29
CA SER A 590 6.77 3.96 22.20
C SER A 590 6.71 3.19 20.89
N ALA A 591 5.54 3.16 20.24
CA ALA A 591 5.43 2.67 18.87
C ALA A 591 5.65 3.77 17.81
N GLN A 592 6.04 4.99 18.21
CA GLN A 592 6.24 6.10 17.28
C GLN A 592 7.50 5.87 16.43
N GLU A 593 7.36 6.07 15.13
CA GLU A 593 8.40 5.78 14.14
C GLU A 593 9.41 6.92 13.97
N SER A 594 10.58 6.58 13.42
CA SER A 594 11.64 7.53 13.09
C SER A 594 12.31 7.15 11.76
N SER A 595 13.64 7.03 11.72
CA SER A 595 14.35 6.46 10.56
C SER A 595 14.24 4.93 10.49
N LEU A 596 13.79 4.30 11.59
CA LEU A 596 13.48 2.87 11.70
C LEU A 596 11.95 2.67 11.80
N PRO A 597 11.42 1.52 11.35
CA PRO A 597 10.03 1.14 11.57
C PRO A 597 9.81 0.86 13.06
N SER A 598 8.56 0.94 13.53
CA SER A 598 8.25 0.63 14.93
C SER A 598 8.66 -0.81 15.29
N ASP A 599 9.45 -0.98 16.35
CA ASP A 599 9.85 -2.28 16.88
C ASP A 599 8.67 -3.06 17.46
N ILE A 600 7.78 -2.39 18.19
CA ILE A 600 6.46 -2.90 18.60
C ILE A 600 5.62 -3.28 17.38
N GLY A 601 5.62 -2.47 16.32
CA GLY A 601 4.89 -2.75 15.08
C GLY A 601 5.43 -3.97 14.32
N VAL A 602 6.76 -4.15 14.27
CA VAL A 602 7.36 -5.35 13.67
C VAL A 602 7.16 -6.58 14.57
N ALA A 603 7.28 -6.45 15.90
CA ALA A 603 6.96 -7.52 16.85
C ALA A 603 5.50 -7.98 16.75
N ALA A 604 4.55 -7.04 16.58
CA ALA A 604 3.15 -7.35 16.31
C ALA A 604 2.97 -8.05 14.94
N MET A 605 3.64 -7.60 13.88
CA MET A 605 3.61 -8.29 12.59
C MET A 605 4.14 -9.73 12.69
N ASN A 606 5.24 -9.93 13.42
CA ASN A 606 5.81 -11.26 13.66
C ASN A 606 4.86 -12.16 14.46
N ALA A 607 4.25 -11.64 15.53
CA ALA A 607 3.27 -12.37 16.32
C ALA A 607 2.05 -12.80 15.48
N ALA A 608 1.59 -11.96 14.55
CA ALA A 608 0.53 -12.31 13.61
C ALA A 608 0.97 -13.42 12.64
N ARG A 609 2.11 -13.24 11.93
CA ARG A 609 2.63 -14.21 10.96
C ARG A 609 2.95 -15.57 11.59
N LEU A 610 3.62 -15.57 12.75
CA LEU A 610 3.92 -16.78 13.51
C LEU A 610 2.65 -17.44 14.02
N GLY A 611 1.70 -16.67 14.58
CA GLY A 611 0.42 -17.20 15.05
C GLY A 611 -0.38 -17.90 13.95
N LEU A 612 -0.38 -17.36 12.73
CA LEU A 612 -0.96 -18.01 11.56
C LEU A 612 -0.21 -19.30 11.19
N LEU A 613 1.12 -19.25 11.08
CA LEU A 613 1.95 -20.42 10.76
C LEU A 613 1.85 -21.55 11.81
N THR A 614 1.65 -21.24 13.09
CA THR A 614 1.47 -22.24 14.15
C THR A 614 0.03 -22.68 14.35
N GLY A 615 -0.96 -21.91 13.84
CA GLY A 615 -2.36 -22.06 14.21
C GLY A 615 -2.66 -21.61 15.64
N ASP A 616 -1.85 -20.71 16.20
CA ASP A 616 -2.04 -20.14 17.55
C ASP A 616 -2.69 -18.75 17.47
N SER A 617 -3.98 -18.70 17.84
CA SER A 617 -4.73 -17.45 17.94
C SER A 617 -4.17 -16.46 18.97
N ALA A 618 -3.34 -16.91 19.93
CA ALA A 618 -2.73 -16.01 20.91
C ALA A 618 -1.77 -15.00 20.26
N GLY A 619 -0.98 -15.40 19.24
CA GLY A 619 -0.10 -14.48 18.52
C GLY A 619 -0.87 -13.41 17.74
N VAL A 620 -1.95 -13.82 17.05
CA VAL A 620 -2.87 -12.90 16.36
C VAL A 620 -3.55 -11.95 17.34
N GLN A 621 -4.01 -12.45 18.50
CA GLN A 621 -4.59 -11.61 19.55
C GLN A 621 -3.55 -10.64 20.13
N ARG A 622 -2.29 -11.03 20.27
CA ARG A 622 -1.20 -10.17 20.75
C ARG A 622 -0.95 -8.99 19.82
N SER A 623 -1.06 -9.23 18.52
CA SER A 623 -0.98 -8.20 17.47
C SER A 623 -2.14 -7.20 17.58
N ARG A 624 -3.35 -7.69 17.82
CA ARG A 624 -4.55 -6.85 18.08
C ARG A 624 -4.45 -6.08 19.40
N ASP A 625 -3.82 -6.66 20.41
CA ASP A 625 -3.56 -5.99 21.69
C ASP A 625 -2.61 -4.80 21.50
N ALA A 626 -1.50 -4.97 20.77
CA ALA A 626 -0.53 -3.91 20.49
C ALA A 626 -1.13 -2.74 19.69
N LEU A 627 -2.06 -3.01 18.76
CA LEU A 627 -2.87 -1.97 18.10
C LEU A 627 -3.74 -1.21 19.12
N ALA A 628 -4.43 -1.93 20.00
CA ALA A 628 -5.29 -1.35 21.01
C ALA A 628 -4.52 -0.56 22.08
N SER A 629 -3.24 -0.87 22.34
CA SER A 629 -2.34 -0.09 23.21
C SER A 629 -2.08 1.32 22.67
N HIS A 630 -2.11 1.51 21.34
CA HIS A 630 -1.73 2.75 20.64
C HIS A 630 -2.92 3.44 19.96
N ALA A 631 -4.14 2.95 20.15
CA ALA A 631 -5.35 3.40 19.46
C ALA A 631 -5.58 4.92 19.53
N SER A 632 -5.26 5.56 20.67
CA SER A 632 -5.42 7.01 20.83
C SER A 632 -4.37 7.84 20.09
N GLU A 633 -3.20 7.27 19.81
CA GLU A 633 -2.11 7.93 19.10
C GLU A 633 -2.32 7.76 17.59
N LEU A 634 -2.61 6.53 17.17
CA LEU A 634 -3.09 6.17 15.83
C LEU A 634 -4.26 7.05 15.37
N ALA A 635 -5.30 7.23 16.19
CA ALA A 635 -6.45 8.10 15.85
C ALA A 635 -6.11 9.60 15.78
N ARG A 636 -4.98 10.05 16.34
CA ARG A 636 -4.58 11.47 16.39
C ARG A 636 -3.52 11.83 15.36
N TYR A 637 -2.60 10.92 15.07
CA TYR A 637 -1.41 11.15 14.24
C TYR A 637 -1.01 9.84 13.51
N PRO A 638 -1.87 9.30 12.62
CA PRO A 638 -1.71 7.95 12.06
C PRO A 638 -0.38 7.73 11.34
N VAL A 639 0.13 8.73 10.59
CA VAL A 639 1.38 8.61 9.81
C VAL A 639 2.65 8.48 10.65
N GLY A 640 2.59 8.73 11.98
CA GLY A 640 3.70 8.47 12.89
C GLY A 640 3.81 7.02 13.37
N PHE A 641 2.90 6.15 12.91
CA PHE A 641 2.71 4.78 13.37
C PHE A 641 2.37 3.86 12.16
N CYS A 642 2.98 4.10 11.00
CA CYS A 642 2.67 3.40 9.75
C CYS A 642 2.94 1.88 9.84
N GLN A 643 3.93 1.41 10.59
CA GLN A 643 4.10 -0.03 10.82
C GLN A 643 2.91 -0.64 11.59
N LEU A 644 2.27 0.09 12.50
CA LEU A 644 1.02 -0.37 13.14
C LEU A 644 -0.16 -0.31 12.16
N LEU A 645 -0.22 0.67 11.26
CA LEU A 645 -1.18 0.63 10.15
C LEU A 645 -0.96 -0.60 9.27
N LEU A 646 0.30 -0.97 8.97
CA LEU A 646 0.63 -2.18 8.22
C LEU A 646 0.18 -3.46 8.95
N VAL A 647 0.25 -3.52 10.28
CA VAL A 647 -0.32 -4.62 11.08
C VAL A 647 -1.85 -4.67 10.96
N LEU A 648 -2.52 -3.51 10.99
CA LEU A 648 -3.98 -3.42 10.79
C LEU A 648 -4.37 -3.89 9.37
N GLU A 649 -3.70 -3.37 8.34
CA GLU A 649 -3.90 -3.74 6.93
C GLU A 649 -3.67 -5.24 6.69
N PHE A 650 -2.66 -5.84 7.33
CA PHE A 650 -2.43 -7.28 7.29
C PHE A 650 -3.57 -8.04 7.97
N LEU A 651 -3.91 -7.73 9.22
CA LEU A 651 -4.92 -8.46 10.00
C LEU A 651 -6.34 -8.39 9.40
N GLU A 652 -6.73 -7.25 8.84
CA GLU A 652 -8.07 -7.08 8.25
C GLU A 652 -8.17 -7.66 6.82
N SER A 653 -7.04 -7.97 6.16
CA SER A 653 -7.02 -8.66 4.87
C SER A 653 -7.25 -10.18 4.94
N ARG A 654 -7.38 -10.75 6.15
CA ARG A 654 -7.58 -12.19 6.42
C ARG A 654 -6.55 -13.11 5.69
N PRO A 655 -5.24 -12.84 5.83
CA PRO A 655 -4.20 -13.31 4.93
C PRO A 655 -4.13 -14.85 4.81
N PRO A 656 -4.02 -15.41 3.58
CA PRO A 656 -3.89 -16.85 3.38
C PRO A 656 -2.61 -17.44 4.00
N GLU A 657 -2.79 -18.59 4.61
CA GLU A 657 -1.74 -19.51 5.01
C GLU A 657 -1.50 -20.52 3.86
N ILE A 658 -0.38 -20.42 3.16
CA ILE A 658 -0.08 -21.23 1.98
C ILE A 658 0.96 -22.29 2.33
N PHE A 659 0.58 -23.57 2.22
CA PHE A 659 1.49 -24.69 2.45
C PHE A 659 1.68 -25.47 1.15
N VAL A 660 2.93 -25.72 0.75
CA VAL A 660 3.24 -26.43 -0.51
C VAL A 660 4.02 -27.69 -0.18
N ALA A 661 3.41 -28.85 -0.39
CA ALA A 661 3.98 -30.14 -0.04
C ALA A 661 4.41 -30.94 -1.28
N GLY A 662 5.71 -31.13 -1.43
CA GLY A 662 6.34 -31.83 -2.55
C GLY A 662 7.59 -31.12 -3.05
N GLU A 663 8.35 -31.83 -3.87
CA GLU A 663 9.53 -31.32 -4.57
C GLU A 663 9.33 -31.53 -6.08
N ASP A 664 10.03 -30.75 -6.90
CA ASP A 664 10.04 -30.97 -8.34
C ASP A 664 10.88 -32.19 -8.70
N GLY A 665 10.30 -33.10 -9.48
CA GLY A 665 11.03 -34.24 -10.06
C GLY A 665 11.98 -33.81 -11.19
N PRO A 666 12.82 -34.72 -11.70
CA PRO A 666 13.72 -34.41 -12.82
C PRO A 666 12.98 -33.88 -14.05
N GLY A 667 13.22 -32.61 -14.40
CA GLY A 667 12.54 -31.91 -15.50
C GLY A 667 11.18 -31.29 -15.14
N GLY A 668 10.75 -31.37 -13.89
CA GLY A 668 9.60 -30.63 -13.36
C GLY A 668 10.00 -29.25 -12.81
N HIS A 669 9.02 -28.35 -12.75
CA HIS A 669 9.15 -27.00 -12.18
C HIS A 669 7.82 -26.50 -11.57
N ALA A 670 6.87 -27.41 -11.32
CA ALA A 670 5.51 -27.05 -10.88
C ALA A 670 5.47 -26.56 -9.42
N VAL A 671 6.35 -27.07 -8.55
CA VAL A 671 6.51 -26.57 -7.18
C VAL A 671 7.24 -25.23 -7.19
N ALA A 672 8.34 -25.13 -7.94
CA ALA A 672 9.12 -23.92 -8.09
C ALA A 672 8.30 -22.76 -8.69
N ASP A 673 7.48 -23.02 -9.71
CA ASP A 673 6.62 -22.02 -10.34
C ASP A 673 5.47 -21.58 -9.44
N TYR A 674 4.81 -22.53 -8.75
CA TYR A 674 3.75 -22.17 -7.81
C TYR A 674 4.31 -21.33 -6.65
N LEU A 675 5.46 -21.74 -6.08
CA LEU A 675 6.14 -20.95 -5.06
C LEU A 675 6.58 -19.59 -5.60
N ARG A 676 7.15 -19.52 -6.81
CA ARG A 676 7.51 -18.25 -7.47
C ARG A 676 6.30 -17.35 -7.59
N ALA A 677 5.20 -17.83 -8.19
CA ALA A 677 3.96 -17.06 -8.36
C ALA A 677 3.40 -16.57 -7.02
N ALA A 678 3.32 -17.45 -6.02
CA ALA A 678 2.86 -17.11 -4.68
C ALA A 678 3.79 -16.07 -4.01
N ARG A 679 5.11 -16.15 -4.21
CA ARG A 679 6.12 -15.23 -3.68
C ARG A 679 6.12 -13.87 -4.42
N THR A 680 5.89 -13.84 -5.73
CA THR A 680 5.87 -12.61 -6.54
C THR A 680 4.53 -11.86 -6.48
N GLN A 681 3.41 -12.54 -6.15
CA GLN A 681 2.07 -11.92 -6.10
C GLN A 681 2.00 -10.71 -5.15
N TRP A 682 1.19 -9.72 -5.53
CA TRP A 682 0.89 -8.51 -4.78
C TRP A 682 -0.63 -8.41 -4.50
N PRO A 683 -1.08 -7.90 -3.33
CA PRO A 683 -0.29 -7.52 -2.14
C PRO A 683 0.34 -8.72 -1.41
N PRO A 684 1.34 -8.50 -0.53
CA PRO A 684 2.16 -9.57 0.04
C PRO A 684 1.57 -10.15 1.34
N HIS A 685 0.26 -10.02 1.55
CA HIS A 685 -0.41 -10.38 2.79
C HIS A 685 -0.70 -11.88 2.82
N ARG A 686 0.27 -12.67 3.26
CA ARG A 686 0.22 -14.13 3.34
C ARG A 686 1.29 -14.64 4.30
N VAL A 687 1.27 -15.94 4.56
CA VAL A 687 2.42 -16.69 5.09
C VAL A 687 2.65 -17.95 4.26
N ILE A 688 3.90 -18.34 4.01
CA ILE A 688 4.25 -19.49 3.16
C ILE A 688 5.03 -20.54 3.95
N CYS A 689 4.74 -21.82 3.72
CA CYS A 689 5.49 -22.95 4.29
C CYS A 689 5.66 -24.06 3.23
N ALA A 690 6.88 -24.22 2.71
CA ALA A 690 7.21 -25.34 1.83
C ALA A 690 7.59 -26.58 2.66
N LEU A 691 7.17 -27.75 2.21
CA LEU A 691 7.23 -29.03 2.91
C LEU A 691 7.70 -30.13 1.94
N PRO A 692 8.46 -31.15 2.40
CA PRO A 692 8.68 -32.36 1.63
C PRO A 692 7.37 -33.07 1.27
N ALA A 693 7.38 -33.94 0.28
CA ALA A 693 6.18 -34.67 -0.19
C ALA A 693 5.46 -35.43 0.95
N ASP A 694 6.22 -36.15 1.76
CA ASP A 694 5.75 -36.90 2.94
C ASP A 694 5.71 -36.05 4.23
N GLY A 695 5.87 -34.73 4.10
CA GLY A 695 5.82 -33.76 5.18
C GLY A 695 7.09 -33.65 6.01
N SER A 696 6.95 -32.90 7.09
CA SER A 696 7.94 -32.39 8.03
C SER A 696 7.74 -32.84 9.48
N PRO A 697 8.19 -33.99 10.02
CA PRO A 697 7.99 -34.26 11.45
C PRO A 697 8.59 -33.17 12.37
N THR A 698 9.64 -32.50 11.91
CA THR A 698 10.23 -31.33 12.58
C THR A 698 9.37 -30.08 12.38
N LEU A 699 8.95 -29.78 11.15
CA LEU A 699 8.12 -28.61 10.86
C LEU A 699 6.73 -28.72 11.48
N GLU A 700 6.10 -29.90 11.51
CA GLU A 700 4.77 -30.13 12.09
C GLU A 700 4.77 -30.04 13.62
N LYS A 701 5.93 -30.26 14.25
CA LYS A 701 6.11 -29.99 15.67
C LYS A 701 6.26 -28.49 15.97
N LEU A 702 6.89 -27.75 15.08
CA LEU A 702 7.12 -26.29 15.22
C LEU A 702 5.89 -25.49 14.78
N LEU A 703 5.23 -25.94 13.72
CA LEU A 703 4.10 -25.37 13.01
C LEU A 703 2.97 -26.41 12.94
N PRO A 704 2.16 -26.56 14.01
CA PRO A 704 1.05 -27.54 14.03
C PRO A 704 0.09 -27.41 12.84
N ALA A 705 -0.09 -26.22 12.28
CA ALA A 705 -0.88 -25.99 11.06
C ALA A 705 -0.36 -26.77 9.84
N ALA A 706 0.92 -27.17 9.78
CA ALA A 706 1.49 -27.99 8.70
C ALA A 706 1.05 -29.48 8.75
N ALA A 707 0.44 -29.94 9.85
CA ALA A 707 0.10 -31.35 10.04
C ALA A 707 -0.86 -31.89 8.97
N GLY A 708 -0.56 -33.05 8.40
CA GLY A 708 -1.40 -33.71 7.38
C GLY A 708 -1.38 -33.08 5.98
N LYS A 709 -0.68 -31.94 5.81
CA LYS A 709 -0.41 -31.31 4.51
C LYS A 709 0.73 -32.08 3.85
N ARG A 710 0.43 -32.71 2.72
CA ARG A 710 1.25 -33.73 2.02
C ARG A 710 0.94 -33.73 0.54
N ALA A 711 1.88 -34.21 -0.27
CA ALA A 711 1.60 -34.63 -1.63
C ALA A 711 0.40 -35.61 -1.67
N ARG A 712 -0.35 -35.62 -2.77
CA ARG A 712 -1.54 -36.47 -2.95
C ARG A 712 -1.33 -37.36 -4.16
N HIS A 713 -1.39 -38.68 -3.95
CA HIS A 713 -1.15 -39.70 -5.00
C HIS A 713 0.20 -39.55 -5.71
N GLY A 714 1.24 -39.08 -5.00
CA GLY A 714 2.57 -38.82 -5.56
C GLY A 714 2.70 -37.50 -6.34
N ILE A 715 1.65 -36.68 -6.38
CA ILE A 715 1.65 -35.35 -7.02
C ILE A 715 1.83 -34.29 -5.92
N PRO A 716 2.74 -33.32 -6.08
CA PRO A 716 2.85 -32.19 -5.16
C PRO A 716 1.52 -31.44 -5.01
N ALA A 717 1.27 -30.88 -3.83
CA ALA A 717 0.00 -30.25 -3.51
C ALA A 717 0.17 -28.94 -2.73
N ALA A 718 -0.54 -27.90 -3.17
CA ALA A 718 -0.70 -26.66 -2.42
C ALA A 718 -1.99 -26.69 -1.59
N PHE A 719 -1.91 -26.16 -0.38
CA PHE A 719 -3.02 -26.02 0.57
C PHE A 719 -3.12 -24.54 0.92
N VAL A 720 -4.20 -23.90 0.51
CA VAL A 720 -4.54 -22.52 0.88
C VAL A 720 -5.49 -22.59 2.07
N CYS A 721 -5.17 -21.93 3.17
CA CYS A 721 -5.98 -21.94 4.38
C CYS A 721 -6.23 -20.53 4.90
N PHE A 722 -7.40 -20.32 5.49
CA PHE A 722 -7.80 -19.08 6.11
C PHE A 722 -8.24 -19.38 7.54
N GLU A 723 -7.58 -18.78 8.53
CA GLU A 723 -7.91 -18.95 9.96
C GLU A 723 -7.93 -20.45 10.37
N GLY A 724 -6.95 -21.21 9.88
CA GLY A 724 -6.80 -22.65 10.09
C GLY A 724 -7.73 -23.55 9.26
N VAL A 725 -8.66 -23.00 8.47
CA VAL A 725 -9.56 -23.76 7.59
C VAL A 725 -9.01 -23.78 6.17
N CYS A 726 -8.66 -24.97 5.67
CA CYS A 726 -8.08 -25.13 4.33
C CYS A 726 -9.13 -25.43 3.26
N GLU A 727 -8.92 -24.89 2.06
CA GLU A 727 -9.62 -25.30 0.84
C GLU A 727 -9.21 -26.72 0.40
N ALA A 728 -9.85 -27.23 -0.66
CA ALA A 728 -9.44 -28.47 -1.28
C ALA A 728 -8.01 -28.34 -1.86
N PRO A 729 -7.11 -29.32 -1.67
CA PRO A 729 -5.72 -29.20 -2.08
C PRO A 729 -5.58 -29.12 -3.61
N LEU A 730 -4.89 -28.08 -4.08
CA LEU A 730 -4.55 -27.89 -5.49
C LEU A 730 -3.39 -28.81 -5.86
N LEU A 731 -3.61 -29.72 -6.82
CA LEU A 731 -2.57 -30.64 -7.29
C LEU A 731 -1.70 -29.98 -8.35
N LEU A 732 -0.41 -29.80 -8.03
CA LEU A 732 0.57 -29.15 -8.91
C LEU A 732 1.09 -30.18 -9.93
N ARG A 733 0.59 -30.11 -11.16
CA ARG A 733 1.03 -30.97 -12.28
C ARG A 733 1.95 -30.17 -13.20
N PRO A 734 3.01 -30.78 -13.78
CA PRO A 734 3.73 -30.17 -14.89
C PRO A 734 2.76 -29.87 -16.04
N ALA A 735 2.92 -28.72 -16.69
CA ALA A 735 2.21 -28.44 -17.93
C ALA A 735 2.59 -29.52 -18.96
N ALA A 736 1.59 -30.18 -19.54
CA ALA A 736 1.85 -31.25 -20.49
C ALA A 736 2.47 -30.66 -21.76
N ALA A 737 3.72 -31.05 -22.07
CA ALA A 737 4.32 -30.79 -23.37
C ALA A 737 3.37 -31.29 -24.48
N GLY A 738 3.22 -30.48 -25.53
CA GLY A 738 2.08 -30.54 -26.44
C GLY A 738 1.77 -31.94 -26.99
N ALA A 739 0.51 -32.34 -26.89
CA ALA A 739 -0.03 -33.47 -27.63
C ALA A 739 -0.19 -33.09 -29.12
N GLU A 740 0.92 -33.08 -29.86
CA GLU A 740 0.86 -32.98 -31.32
C GLU A 740 0.14 -34.19 -31.93
N GLY A 741 -0.82 -33.91 -32.81
CA GLY A 741 -1.25 -34.77 -33.91
C GLY A 741 -1.51 -36.25 -33.62
N THR A 742 -2.73 -36.59 -33.19
CA THR A 742 -3.32 -37.86 -33.68
C THR A 742 -3.76 -37.66 -35.11
N ASP A 743 -2.81 -37.89 -36.02
CA ASP A 743 -3.00 -37.78 -37.45
C ASP A 743 -4.15 -38.68 -37.92
N ARG A 744 -4.95 -38.18 -38.85
CA ARG A 744 -6.00 -38.99 -39.48
C ARG A 744 -5.42 -39.74 -40.67
N ASP A 745 -5.85 -41.00 -40.77
CA ASP A 745 -5.90 -41.82 -41.98
C ASP A 745 -4.65 -42.63 -42.39
N GLY A 746 -4.88 -43.84 -42.93
CA GLY A 746 -3.86 -44.61 -43.69
C GLY A 746 -3.31 -45.94 -43.14
N GLY A 747 -4.15 -46.90 -42.71
CA GLY A 747 -3.70 -48.16 -42.06
C GLY A 747 -4.26 -49.51 -42.57
N LYS A 748 -4.24 -49.73 -43.90
CA LYS A 748 -4.68 -50.94 -44.66
C LYS A 748 -4.81 -52.28 -43.89
N GLY A 749 -5.97 -52.93 -44.02
CA GLY A 749 -6.16 -54.35 -43.69
C GLY A 749 -5.90 -55.30 -44.87
N SER A 750 -4.87 -56.15 -44.76
CA SER A 750 -4.67 -57.48 -45.38
C SER A 750 -3.21 -57.89 -45.10
N GLY A 751 -2.82 -59.05 -44.58
CA GLY A 751 -3.54 -60.30 -44.33
C GLY A 751 -2.92 -61.44 -45.14
N HIS A 752 -1.97 -62.20 -44.56
CA HIS A 752 -1.66 -63.65 -44.76
C HIS A 752 -0.28 -64.05 -44.17
N GLY A 753 -0.16 -65.26 -43.60
CA GLY A 753 1.11 -65.99 -43.33
C GLY A 753 1.91 -65.52 -42.11
N ALA A 754 1.83 -66.08 -40.89
CA ALA A 754 1.98 -67.47 -40.40
C ALA A 754 3.44 -67.89 -40.09
N THR A 755 3.63 -68.51 -38.90
CA THR A 755 4.87 -69.08 -38.31
C THR A 755 5.94 -68.07 -37.85
N GLY A 756 6.59 -68.19 -36.68
CA GLY A 756 6.39 -69.10 -35.54
C GLY A 756 7.58 -69.08 -34.54
N GLY A 757 7.35 -69.39 -33.25
CA GLY A 757 8.36 -69.45 -32.17
C GLY A 757 8.70 -68.07 -31.56
N GLU A 758 8.37 -67.74 -30.31
CA GLU A 758 8.74 -68.30 -28.98
C GLU A 758 10.13 -67.87 -28.44
N THR A 759 10.10 -67.48 -27.15
CA THR A 759 11.20 -67.35 -26.17
C THR A 759 12.27 -66.24 -26.33
N GLU A 760 12.08 -65.19 -25.52
CA GLU A 760 13.02 -64.68 -24.49
C GLU A 760 14.22 -65.57 -24.06
N PRO A 761 15.23 -65.05 -23.32
CA PRO A 761 15.66 -63.65 -23.15
C PRO A 761 17.22 -63.49 -23.08
N CYS A 762 17.69 -62.34 -22.58
CA CYS A 762 18.88 -62.21 -21.72
C CYS A 762 20.30 -62.41 -22.32
N ASP A 763 21.01 -61.28 -22.48
CA ASP A 763 21.92 -60.74 -21.43
C ASP A 763 23.32 -60.36 -21.95
N SER A 764 23.88 -59.29 -21.38
CA SER A 764 25.28 -58.81 -21.50
C SER A 764 25.79 -58.42 -22.91
N GLY A 765 26.66 -57.44 -23.07
CA GLY A 765 27.23 -56.51 -22.09
C GLY A 765 28.52 -55.87 -22.61
N ALA A 766 28.85 -54.71 -22.07
CA ALA A 766 30.15 -54.03 -22.11
C ALA A 766 30.79 -53.62 -23.47
N GLU A 767 30.89 -52.29 -23.62
CA GLU A 767 32.13 -51.53 -23.89
C GLU A 767 32.98 -51.84 -25.15
N GLY A 768 33.07 -50.82 -26.02
CA GLY A 768 34.09 -50.70 -27.06
C GLY A 768 34.28 -49.22 -27.42
N ALA A 769 35.43 -48.65 -27.07
CA ALA A 769 35.69 -47.21 -27.15
C ALA A 769 36.46 -46.81 -28.42
N ARG A 770 36.31 -45.52 -28.84
CA ARG A 770 37.25 -44.74 -29.69
C ARG A 770 37.34 -45.18 -31.17
N GLU A 771 37.78 -44.37 -32.13
CA GLU A 771 38.25 -42.95 -32.20
C GLU A 771 38.04 -42.43 -33.66
N GLU A 772 38.19 -41.12 -33.88
CA GLU A 772 38.68 -40.45 -35.12
C GLU A 772 38.06 -40.75 -36.52
N ASP A 773 37.50 -39.73 -37.21
CA ASP A 773 38.20 -38.96 -38.27
C ASP A 773 37.28 -37.96 -39.04
N ASP A 774 37.86 -36.84 -39.51
CA ASP A 774 37.23 -35.68 -40.18
C ASP A 774 38.21 -35.09 -41.25
N PRO A 775 37.87 -34.13 -42.16
CA PRO A 775 36.65 -33.87 -42.93
C PRO A 775 36.83 -34.22 -44.45
N PRO A 776 37.49 -33.46 -45.38
CA PRO A 776 37.46 -32.03 -45.77
C PRO A 776 36.92 -31.71 -47.21
N GLY A 777 36.31 -30.53 -47.39
CA GLY A 777 36.10 -29.82 -48.69
C GLY A 777 34.65 -29.72 -49.19
N GLY A 778 34.17 -28.66 -49.85
CA GLY A 778 34.74 -27.36 -50.25
C GLY A 778 33.68 -26.56 -51.07
N ALA A 779 33.62 -25.23 -50.94
CA ALA A 779 32.56 -24.34 -51.50
C ALA A 779 32.88 -23.83 -52.94
N PRO A 780 32.25 -22.77 -53.54
CA PRO A 780 30.97 -22.04 -53.30
C PRO A 780 30.15 -21.74 -54.61
N SER A 781 28.99 -21.01 -54.53
CA SER A 781 28.63 -19.78 -55.36
C SER A 781 27.12 -19.52 -55.60
N GLU A 782 26.68 -18.25 -55.41
CA GLU A 782 25.70 -17.43 -56.21
C GLU A 782 24.27 -17.95 -56.60
N ALA A 783 23.23 -17.12 -56.88
CA ALA A 783 22.77 -15.80 -56.40
C ALA A 783 21.39 -15.41 -57.01
N ALA A 784 20.33 -15.22 -56.19
CA ALA A 784 19.10 -14.40 -56.43
C ALA A 784 18.21 -14.68 -57.69
N PRO A 785 17.03 -14.01 -57.91
CA PRO A 785 16.25 -13.09 -57.08
C PRO A 785 14.73 -13.44 -56.91
N ALA A 786 14.00 -12.65 -56.11
CA ALA A 786 12.52 -12.68 -55.98
C ALA A 786 11.88 -11.35 -56.47
N PRO A 787 10.59 -11.34 -56.90
CA PRO A 787 9.93 -10.15 -57.45
C PRO A 787 9.17 -9.29 -56.42
N GLN A 788 8.99 -8.00 -56.74
CA GLN A 788 8.27 -6.99 -55.96
C GLN A 788 6.78 -6.87 -56.32
N PRO A 789 5.95 -6.21 -55.47
CA PRO A 789 4.72 -5.54 -55.87
C PRO A 789 4.86 -3.98 -55.94
N SER A 790 4.20 -3.37 -56.93
CA SER A 790 3.88 -1.92 -57.03
C SER A 790 2.83 -1.51 -55.97
N GLY A 791 2.74 -0.29 -55.41
CA GLY A 791 2.90 1.08 -55.98
C GLY A 791 1.52 1.64 -56.40
N VAL A 792 1.05 2.88 -56.11
CA VAL A 792 1.63 4.11 -55.50
C VAL A 792 0.50 5.03 -54.96
N GLY A 793 0.72 5.70 -53.81
CA GLY A 793 0.36 7.13 -53.60
C GLY A 793 -0.93 7.49 -52.81
N LEU A 794 -1.04 8.64 -52.09
CA LEU A 794 -0.10 9.74 -51.79
C LEU A 794 -0.57 10.54 -50.53
N PHE A 795 0.38 10.99 -49.70
CA PHE A 795 0.36 12.07 -48.66
C PHE A 795 -0.77 12.10 -47.58
N GLY A 796 -0.45 12.26 -46.28
CA GLY A 796 0.87 12.30 -45.62
C GLY A 796 0.80 12.77 -44.15
N GLY A 797 1.93 12.72 -43.45
CA GLY A 797 2.10 13.34 -42.13
C GLY A 797 2.57 12.41 -41.00
N GLN A 798 3.90 12.36 -40.80
CA GLN A 798 4.61 11.80 -39.62
C GLN A 798 4.44 10.28 -39.36
N GLY A 799 5.38 9.59 -38.74
CA GLY A 799 6.69 9.99 -38.22
C GLY A 799 7.10 8.99 -37.14
N TYR A 800 8.18 8.24 -37.37
CA TYR A 800 8.58 7.09 -36.54
C TYR A 800 8.84 7.48 -35.08
N ASP A 801 8.22 6.77 -34.13
CA ASP A 801 8.25 7.05 -32.69
C ASP A 801 8.79 5.83 -31.93
N PRO A 802 9.92 5.92 -31.19
CA PRO A 802 10.46 4.83 -30.39
C PRO A 802 9.73 4.60 -29.06
N LEU A 803 8.68 5.37 -28.74
CA LEU A 803 7.75 5.14 -27.61
C LEU A 803 6.28 5.21 -28.07
N GLY A 804 5.98 4.59 -29.22
CA GLY A 804 4.65 4.56 -29.86
C GLY A 804 3.70 3.41 -29.43
N PRO A 805 2.40 3.49 -29.79
CA PRO A 805 1.27 3.01 -28.98
C PRO A 805 0.95 1.50 -29.02
N ASN A 806 1.86 0.63 -29.45
CA ASN A 806 1.66 -0.83 -29.48
C ASN A 806 2.64 -1.57 -28.55
N PHE A 807 3.00 -0.98 -27.41
CA PHE A 807 3.87 -1.61 -26.39
C PHE A 807 3.11 -2.56 -25.43
N PHE A 808 2.11 -3.25 -25.98
CA PHE A 808 1.54 -4.46 -25.41
C PHE A 808 1.49 -5.51 -26.53
N PRO A 809 2.45 -6.44 -26.64
CA PRO A 809 2.03 -7.81 -26.86
C PRO A 809 1.13 -8.16 -25.66
N PRO A 810 -0.09 -8.70 -25.85
CA PRO A 810 -0.77 -9.36 -24.74
C PRO A 810 0.18 -10.43 -24.17
N PRO A 811 0.20 -10.67 -22.84
CA PRO A 811 0.97 -11.78 -22.28
C PRO A 811 0.58 -13.05 -23.03
N ASP A 812 1.55 -13.92 -23.36
CA ASP A 812 1.29 -15.17 -24.07
C ASP A 812 0.13 -15.89 -23.38
N PRO A 813 -1.06 -15.95 -24.01
CA PRO A 813 -2.24 -16.44 -23.32
C PRO A 813 -2.07 -17.91 -22.91
N SER A 814 -1.28 -18.68 -23.66
CA SER A 814 -1.16 -20.12 -23.48
C SER A 814 -0.32 -20.52 -22.26
N ALA A 815 0.74 -19.76 -21.95
CA ALA A 815 1.58 -20.03 -20.78
C ALA A 815 0.98 -19.44 -19.49
N SER A 816 0.35 -18.27 -19.57
CA SER A 816 -0.22 -17.59 -18.40
C SER A 816 -1.62 -18.09 -18.00
N GLN A 817 -2.45 -18.60 -18.93
CA GLN A 817 -3.79 -19.07 -18.60
C GLN A 817 -3.78 -20.21 -17.58
N THR A 818 -2.96 -21.25 -17.76
CA THR A 818 -3.00 -22.41 -16.87
C THR A 818 -2.66 -22.06 -15.41
N VAL A 819 -1.77 -21.08 -15.19
CA VAL A 819 -1.41 -20.60 -13.85
C VAL A 819 -2.47 -19.62 -13.30
N LEU A 820 -3.01 -18.72 -14.13
CA LEU A 820 -4.10 -17.83 -13.73
C LEU A 820 -5.41 -18.57 -13.44
N GLU A 821 -5.69 -19.66 -14.15
CA GLU A 821 -6.85 -20.52 -13.90
C GLU A 821 -6.64 -21.41 -12.68
N ALA A 822 -5.42 -21.89 -12.41
CA ALA A 822 -5.10 -22.54 -11.14
C ALA A 822 -5.27 -21.58 -9.94
N ALA A 823 -4.81 -20.32 -10.07
CA ALA A 823 -5.00 -19.29 -9.05
C ALA A 823 -6.48 -18.89 -8.86
N ARG A 824 -7.25 -18.78 -9.96
CA ARG A 824 -8.71 -18.53 -9.93
C ARG A 824 -9.51 -19.70 -9.37
N GLN A 825 -9.08 -20.95 -9.59
CA GLN A 825 -9.74 -22.15 -9.06
C GLN A 825 -9.44 -22.41 -7.58
N ALA A 826 -8.36 -21.83 -7.04
CA ALA A 826 -7.91 -22.01 -5.65
C ALA A 826 -8.17 -20.78 -4.74
N GLY A 827 -9.13 -19.92 -5.09
CA GLY A 827 -9.55 -18.80 -4.23
C GLY A 827 -8.53 -17.66 -4.03
N LEU A 828 -7.36 -17.72 -4.66
CA LEU A 828 -6.20 -16.82 -4.43
C LEU A 828 -6.34 -15.42 -5.05
N LEU A 829 -7.52 -15.10 -5.59
CA LEU A 829 -7.96 -13.76 -5.92
C LEU A 829 -9.22 -13.50 -5.07
N TYR A 830 -9.13 -12.58 -4.11
CA TYR A 830 -10.29 -12.23 -3.29
C TYR A 830 -11.43 -11.68 -4.16
N HIS A 831 -12.50 -12.48 -4.25
CA HIS A 831 -13.82 -12.16 -4.77
C HIS A 831 -13.88 -11.40 -6.12
N LEU A 832 -13.64 -12.16 -7.20
CA LEU A 832 -14.53 -12.05 -8.36
C LEU A 832 -15.62 -13.11 -8.23
N GLY A 833 -16.79 -12.71 -7.75
CA GLY A 833 -18.02 -13.48 -7.91
C GLY A 833 -18.33 -13.68 -9.39
N LYS A 834 -19.04 -14.76 -9.74
CA LYS A 834 -19.47 -14.96 -11.12
C LYS A 834 -20.63 -14.01 -11.41
N ALA A 835 -20.37 -12.97 -12.20
CA ALA A 835 -21.40 -12.38 -13.03
C ALA A 835 -22.14 -13.51 -13.78
N PRO A 836 -23.47 -13.42 -13.96
CA PRO A 836 -24.20 -14.38 -14.79
C PRO A 836 -23.54 -14.43 -16.18
N PRO A 837 -23.36 -15.63 -16.77
CA PRO A 837 -22.57 -15.78 -17.98
C PRO A 837 -23.10 -14.87 -19.09
N ASP A 838 -22.19 -14.09 -19.68
CA ASP A 838 -22.47 -13.21 -20.80
C ASP A 838 -23.16 -13.99 -21.93
N PRO A 839 -24.43 -13.70 -22.24
CA PRO A 839 -25.17 -14.41 -23.27
C PRO A 839 -24.77 -13.97 -24.68
N GLY A 840 -23.92 -12.93 -24.83
CA GLY A 840 -23.60 -12.30 -26.10
C GLY A 840 -24.83 -11.70 -26.80
N PRO A 841 -24.71 -11.27 -28.07
CA PRO A 841 -25.87 -10.88 -28.88
C PRO A 841 -26.76 -12.09 -29.19
N ALA A 842 -28.04 -11.83 -29.51
CA ALA A 842 -29.00 -12.89 -29.85
C ALA A 842 -28.54 -13.69 -31.09
N GLY A 843 -28.71 -15.01 -31.05
CA GLY A 843 -28.36 -15.90 -32.17
C GLY A 843 -29.26 -15.68 -33.40
N GLU A 844 -28.79 -16.05 -34.60
CA GLU A 844 -29.55 -15.86 -35.83
C GLU A 844 -30.89 -16.64 -35.80
N GLY A 845 -32.00 -15.92 -35.67
CA GLY A 845 -33.33 -16.51 -35.50
C GLY A 845 -33.87 -16.53 -34.06
N VAL A 846 -33.17 -15.90 -33.11
CA VAL A 846 -33.66 -15.64 -31.75
C VAL A 846 -34.17 -14.19 -31.68
N LEU A 847 -35.41 -13.99 -31.25
CA LEU A 847 -35.94 -12.68 -30.86
C LEU A 847 -35.79 -12.51 -29.35
N ARG A 848 -35.25 -11.37 -28.92
CA ARG A 848 -34.88 -11.12 -27.52
C ARG A 848 -35.65 -9.96 -26.90
N VAL A 849 -36.29 -10.23 -25.76
CA VAL A 849 -36.84 -9.22 -24.86
C VAL A 849 -35.92 -9.11 -23.64
N VAL A 850 -35.51 -7.91 -23.25
CA VAL A 850 -34.74 -7.69 -22.01
C VAL A 850 -35.52 -6.78 -21.07
N ILE A 851 -35.63 -7.18 -19.81
CA ILE A 851 -36.36 -6.47 -18.76
C ILE A 851 -35.37 -5.92 -17.73
N TRP A 852 -35.31 -4.60 -17.58
CA TRP A 852 -34.57 -3.89 -16.54
C TRP A 852 -35.53 -3.37 -15.45
N GLY A 853 -35.16 -3.51 -14.18
CA GLY A 853 -35.98 -3.09 -13.03
C GLY A 853 -35.37 -3.48 -11.69
N ASP A 854 -36.13 -3.27 -10.60
CA ASP A 854 -35.68 -3.46 -9.22
C ASP A 854 -35.74 -4.92 -8.73
N GLU A 855 -35.73 -5.13 -7.41
CA GLU A 855 -35.75 -6.45 -6.77
C GLU A 855 -36.96 -7.33 -7.19
N LEU A 856 -38.06 -6.71 -7.66
CA LEU A 856 -39.20 -7.42 -8.25
C LEU A 856 -38.83 -8.13 -9.57
N VAL A 857 -37.77 -7.72 -10.25
CA VAL A 857 -37.31 -8.24 -11.56
C VAL A 857 -36.09 -9.15 -11.40
N ALA A 858 -35.28 -8.95 -10.36
CA ALA A 858 -34.02 -9.68 -10.10
C ALA A 858 -34.20 -11.21 -9.98
N GLY A 859 -35.37 -11.70 -9.58
CA GLY A 859 -35.64 -13.14 -9.44
C GLY A 859 -35.91 -13.91 -10.74
N GLY A 860 -36.01 -13.26 -11.90
CA GLY A 860 -36.24 -13.90 -13.21
C GLY A 860 -37.63 -14.55 -13.41
N GLU A 861 -38.46 -14.65 -12.36
CA GLU A 861 -39.81 -15.23 -12.42
C GLU A 861 -40.72 -14.47 -13.40
N LEU A 862 -40.63 -13.13 -13.45
CA LEU A 862 -41.41 -12.29 -14.36
C LEU A 862 -40.99 -12.51 -15.83
N ALA A 863 -39.69 -12.60 -16.12
CA ALA A 863 -39.19 -12.91 -17.46
C ALA A 863 -39.68 -14.28 -17.95
N THR A 864 -39.56 -15.30 -17.08
CA THR A 864 -40.03 -16.67 -17.35
C THR A 864 -41.54 -16.72 -17.63
N ALA A 865 -42.33 -16.02 -16.82
CA ALA A 865 -43.78 -15.97 -16.98
C ALA A 865 -44.23 -15.12 -18.18
N LEU A 866 -43.48 -14.06 -18.53
CA LEU A 866 -43.74 -13.25 -19.72
C LEU A 866 -43.54 -14.08 -20.98
N GLY A 867 -42.43 -14.82 -21.10
CA GLY A 867 -42.19 -15.74 -22.22
C GLY A 867 -43.34 -16.73 -22.39
N LYS A 868 -43.75 -17.40 -21.30
CA LYS A 868 -44.90 -18.31 -21.33
C LYS A 868 -46.21 -17.62 -21.71
N ALA A 869 -46.49 -16.42 -21.19
CA ALA A 869 -47.72 -15.68 -21.50
C ALA A 869 -47.75 -15.21 -22.97
N LEU A 870 -46.58 -14.91 -23.54
CA LEU A 870 -46.38 -14.62 -24.95
C LEU A 870 -46.63 -15.89 -25.81
N ASP A 871 -45.99 -17.03 -25.51
CA ASP A 871 -46.22 -18.31 -26.21
C ASP A 871 -47.70 -18.73 -26.22
N GLU A 872 -48.38 -18.63 -25.07
CA GLU A 872 -49.81 -18.92 -24.96
C GLU A 872 -50.69 -17.99 -25.81
N ARG A 873 -50.23 -16.77 -26.13
CA ARG A 873 -50.96 -15.82 -26.99
C ARG A 873 -50.66 -16.07 -28.47
N LEU A 874 -49.43 -16.42 -28.82
CA LEU A 874 -49.05 -16.89 -30.16
C LEU A 874 -49.91 -18.11 -30.58
N ALA A 875 -50.00 -19.12 -29.71
CA ALA A 875 -50.82 -20.31 -29.94
C ALA A 875 -52.33 -20.02 -30.08
N ARG A 876 -52.85 -18.99 -29.39
CA ARG A 876 -54.26 -18.56 -29.51
C ARG A 876 -54.53 -17.74 -30.75
N GLY A 877 -53.58 -16.90 -31.20
CA GLY A 877 -53.67 -16.17 -32.47
C GLY A 877 -53.73 -17.13 -33.66
N ALA A 878 -52.81 -18.10 -33.71
CA ALA A 878 -52.79 -19.14 -34.75
C ALA A 878 -54.12 -19.94 -34.83
N ALA A 879 -54.78 -20.16 -33.69
CA ALA A 879 -56.09 -20.83 -33.63
C ALA A 879 -57.28 -19.93 -34.02
N ALA A 880 -57.14 -18.59 -33.93
CA ALA A 880 -58.19 -17.63 -34.25
C ALA A 880 -58.17 -17.21 -35.72
N ASP A 881 -56.98 -17.06 -36.32
CA ASP A 881 -56.82 -16.60 -37.71
C ASP A 881 -56.99 -17.71 -38.76
N GLY A 882 -57.27 -18.95 -38.34
CA GLY A 882 -57.60 -20.07 -39.24
C GLY A 882 -56.46 -20.54 -40.15
N ALA A 883 -55.24 -20.07 -39.92
CA ALA A 883 -54.06 -20.35 -40.72
C ALA A 883 -53.39 -21.67 -40.34
N ALA A 884 -54.09 -22.78 -40.59
CA ALA A 884 -53.41 -24.05 -40.81
C ALA A 884 -52.77 -24.05 -42.21
N GLU A 885 -51.57 -24.64 -42.33
CA GLU A 885 -50.87 -24.95 -43.59
C GLU A 885 -50.30 -23.78 -44.42
N THR A 886 -49.19 -23.19 -43.97
CA THR A 886 -48.01 -22.89 -44.84
C THR A 886 -46.73 -22.75 -43.99
N ALA A 887 -46.33 -23.82 -43.29
CA ALA A 887 -45.11 -23.82 -42.49
C ALA A 887 -43.88 -24.16 -43.37
N ASN A 888 -43.19 -23.15 -43.91
CA ASN A 888 -41.80 -23.30 -44.37
C ASN A 888 -41.04 -21.96 -44.43
N GLU A 889 -40.92 -21.27 -43.30
CA GLU A 889 -39.95 -20.18 -43.09
C GLU A 889 -39.46 -20.24 -41.62
N LYS A 890 -38.26 -19.72 -41.34
CA LYS A 890 -37.53 -19.95 -40.07
C LYS A 890 -38.41 -19.65 -38.85
N ALA A 891 -38.67 -20.65 -38.01
CA ALA A 891 -39.36 -20.45 -36.74
C ALA A 891 -38.45 -19.64 -35.79
N LEU A 892 -38.83 -18.38 -35.55
CA LEU A 892 -38.13 -17.51 -34.61
C LEU A 892 -38.39 -17.99 -33.17
N THR A 893 -37.33 -18.08 -32.37
CA THR A 893 -37.41 -18.48 -30.96
C THR A 893 -37.37 -17.27 -30.05
N LEU A 894 -38.28 -17.18 -29.08
CA LEU A 894 -38.33 -16.06 -28.13
C LEU A 894 -37.43 -16.31 -26.91
N GLU A 895 -36.53 -15.38 -26.63
CA GLU A 895 -35.75 -15.31 -25.40
C GLU A 895 -36.20 -14.09 -24.57
N VAL A 896 -36.43 -14.29 -23.27
CA VAL A 896 -36.78 -13.20 -22.34
C VAL A 896 -35.77 -13.19 -21.20
N LEU A 897 -34.94 -12.16 -21.14
CA LEU A 897 -33.89 -11.98 -20.13
C LEU A 897 -34.32 -10.99 -19.05
N SER A 898 -33.90 -11.26 -17.82
CA SER A 898 -34.05 -10.36 -16.67
C SER A 898 -32.70 -9.75 -16.32
N ARG A 899 -32.60 -8.43 -16.29
CA ARG A 899 -31.46 -7.63 -15.81
C ARG A 899 -31.94 -6.76 -14.65
N GLY A 900 -32.34 -7.44 -13.57
CA GLY A 900 -32.87 -6.80 -12.37
C GLY A 900 -31.84 -6.78 -11.25
N GLU A 901 -31.72 -5.65 -10.55
CA GLU A 901 -30.79 -5.44 -9.44
C GLU A 901 -31.55 -5.35 -8.11
N ARG A 902 -30.93 -5.77 -7.00
CA ARG A 902 -31.56 -5.71 -5.68
C ARG A 902 -31.46 -4.31 -5.06
N GLY A 903 -32.47 -3.92 -4.29
CA GLY A 903 -32.44 -2.77 -3.39
C GLY A 903 -32.72 -1.38 -3.98
N TYR A 904 -32.62 -1.17 -5.29
CA TYR A 904 -32.62 0.18 -5.89
C TYR A 904 -33.52 0.34 -7.13
N GLY A 905 -33.86 1.58 -7.46
CA GLY A 905 -34.97 1.94 -8.36
C GLY A 905 -34.64 2.20 -9.84
N THR A 906 -35.58 2.84 -10.53
CA THR A 906 -35.58 3.14 -11.99
C THR A 906 -34.25 3.66 -12.56
N ASP A 907 -33.49 4.46 -11.81
CA ASP A 907 -32.26 5.10 -12.29
C ASP A 907 -31.11 4.10 -12.51
N GLN A 908 -30.90 3.13 -11.60
CA GLN A 908 -29.92 2.06 -11.83
C GLN A 908 -30.32 1.21 -13.04
N ALA A 909 -31.60 0.84 -13.15
CA ALA A 909 -32.11 0.15 -14.34
C ALA A 909 -31.83 0.89 -15.67
N VAL A 910 -31.68 2.22 -15.66
CA VAL A 910 -31.29 3.02 -16.84
C VAL A 910 -29.77 3.10 -17.04
N LEU A 911 -28.97 2.98 -15.97
CA LEU A 911 -27.51 2.94 -16.01
C LEU A 911 -27.00 1.57 -16.48
N THR A 912 -27.52 0.48 -15.92
CA THR A 912 -27.28 -0.89 -16.38
C THR A 912 -27.72 -1.06 -17.84
N MET A 913 -28.83 -0.42 -18.23
CA MET A 913 -29.24 -0.33 -19.63
C MET A 913 -28.25 0.49 -20.50
N GLU A 914 -27.57 1.50 -19.97
CA GLU A 914 -26.57 2.26 -20.74
C GLU A 914 -25.29 1.46 -21.00
N GLU A 915 -24.87 0.64 -20.05
CA GLU A 915 -23.72 -0.27 -20.18
C GLU A 915 -24.04 -1.49 -21.07
N GLU A 916 -25.24 -2.09 -20.93
CA GLU A 916 -25.54 -3.40 -21.50
C GLU A 916 -26.37 -3.38 -22.78
N LEU A 917 -27.16 -2.34 -23.08
CA LEU A 917 -28.14 -2.37 -24.18
C LEU A 917 -27.48 -2.58 -25.55
N ALA A 918 -26.30 -1.98 -25.77
CA ALA A 918 -25.53 -2.16 -27.00
C ALA A 918 -24.90 -3.56 -27.13
N LEU A 919 -24.63 -4.24 -26.00
CA LEU A 919 -24.05 -5.58 -25.95
C LEU A 919 -25.13 -6.67 -26.10
N LEU A 920 -26.26 -6.50 -25.41
CA LEU A 920 -27.37 -7.45 -25.40
C LEU A 920 -28.26 -7.36 -26.65
N ALA A 921 -28.29 -6.20 -27.32
CA ALA A 921 -28.99 -5.92 -28.58
C ALA A 921 -30.41 -6.52 -28.69
N PRO A 922 -31.36 -6.14 -27.81
CA PRO A 922 -32.69 -6.74 -27.78
C PRO A 922 -33.64 -6.17 -28.85
N ASP A 923 -34.57 -7.01 -29.33
CA ASP A 923 -35.68 -6.61 -30.19
C ASP A 923 -36.76 -5.80 -29.45
N VAL A 924 -36.89 -6.00 -28.13
CA VAL A 924 -37.73 -5.15 -27.26
C VAL A 924 -37.05 -4.94 -25.91
N ALA A 925 -36.89 -3.68 -25.52
CA ALA A 925 -36.47 -3.29 -24.18
C ALA A 925 -37.69 -2.99 -23.29
N VAL A 926 -37.68 -3.47 -22.05
CA VAL A 926 -38.70 -3.17 -21.03
C VAL A 926 -38.05 -2.51 -19.82
N LEU A 927 -38.53 -1.33 -19.45
CA LEU A 927 -38.15 -0.62 -18.23
C LEU A 927 -39.30 -0.70 -17.21
N VAL A 928 -39.05 -1.30 -16.05
CA VAL A 928 -40.03 -1.44 -14.97
C VAL A 928 -39.91 -0.25 -14.02
N LEU A 929 -41.05 0.35 -13.67
CA LEU A 929 -41.20 1.45 -12.71
C LEU A 929 -42.05 1.00 -11.51
N ASN A 930 -41.44 0.80 -10.35
CA ASN A 930 -42.10 0.43 -9.10
C ASN A 930 -42.53 1.67 -8.27
N GLY A 931 -43.85 1.81 -8.09
CA GLY A 931 -44.46 2.86 -7.26
C GLY A 931 -44.07 2.86 -5.78
N HIS A 932 -43.40 1.83 -5.27
CA HIS A 932 -42.91 1.80 -3.89
C HIS A 932 -41.60 2.58 -3.70
N ASN A 933 -40.71 2.64 -4.70
CA ASN A 933 -39.34 3.18 -4.55
C ASN A 933 -39.00 4.33 -5.54
N ASP A 934 -39.59 4.35 -6.74
CA ASP A 934 -39.05 5.06 -7.92
C ASP A 934 -39.24 6.59 -7.99
N LEU A 935 -39.40 7.23 -6.83
CA LEU A 935 -39.40 8.69 -6.69
C LEU A 935 -38.41 9.18 -5.63
N GLY A 936 -37.66 8.28 -4.98
CA GLY A 936 -36.67 8.57 -3.93
C GLY A 936 -35.36 9.17 -4.44
N ASP A 937 -34.67 8.42 -5.30
CA ASP A 937 -33.20 8.30 -5.19
C ASP A 937 -32.36 8.91 -6.32
N GLY A 938 -33.00 9.57 -7.29
CA GLY A 938 -32.38 10.09 -8.54
C GLY A 938 -31.17 11.02 -8.42
N LEU A 939 -30.81 11.44 -7.20
CA LEU A 939 -29.58 12.20 -6.90
C LEU A 939 -28.49 11.35 -6.22
N ARG A 940 -28.87 10.34 -5.43
CA ARG A 940 -27.98 9.37 -4.76
C ARG A 940 -27.40 8.41 -5.78
N ASN A 941 -28.24 7.92 -6.69
CA ASN A 941 -27.92 6.82 -7.60
C ASN A 941 -27.01 7.24 -8.79
N ARG A 942 -26.84 8.55 -8.98
CA ARG A 942 -25.83 9.14 -9.88
C ARG A 942 -24.44 9.27 -9.24
N ILE A 943 -24.33 9.04 -7.94
CA ILE A 943 -23.08 9.08 -7.17
C ILE A 943 -22.69 7.64 -6.79
N PHE A 944 -23.67 6.79 -6.50
CA PHE A 944 -23.49 5.41 -6.09
C PHE A 944 -24.43 4.45 -6.84
N ARG A 945 -23.94 3.28 -7.26
CA ARG A 945 -24.76 2.09 -7.54
C ARG A 945 -24.76 1.16 -6.33
N THR A 946 -25.38 -0.01 -6.43
CA THR A 946 -25.11 -1.10 -5.48
C THR A 946 -24.53 -2.31 -6.17
N ASP A 947 -23.57 -2.94 -5.51
CA ASP A 947 -23.03 -4.22 -5.91
C ASP A 947 -24.07 -5.35 -5.73
N GLU A 948 -23.72 -6.55 -6.21
CA GLU A 948 -24.55 -7.76 -6.10
C GLU A 948 -24.81 -8.23 -4.64
N HIS A 949 -24.23 -7.55 -3.64
CA HIS A 949 -24.36 -7.79 -2.21
C HIS A 949 -25.16 -6.68 -1.48
N ASN A 950 -25.80 -5.76 -2.21
CA ASN A 950 -26.48 -4.55 -1.70
C ASN A 950 -25.56 -3.52 -1.00
N ASN A 951 -24.25 -3.51 -1.24
CA ASN A 951 -23.39 -2.42 -0.75
C ASN A 951 -23.34 -1.27 -1.75
N LEU A 952 -23.31 -0.03 -1.27
CA LEU A 952 -23.08 1.15 -2.10
C LEU A 952 -21.68 1.10 -2.74
N GLU A 953 -21.60 1.17 -4.07
CA GLU A 953 -20.40 1.27 -4.89
C GLU A 953 -20.43 2.59 -5.67
N ARG A 954 -19.29 3.22 -5.97
CA ARG A 954 -19.28 4.52 -6.66
C ARG A 954 -19.64 4.40 -8.15
N ASN A 955 -20.53 5.27 -8.63
CA ASN A 955 -20.90 5.37 -10.04
C ASN A 955 -19.98 6.36 -10.79
N ALA A 956 -19.63 6.07 -12.05
CA ALA A 956 -18.59 6.78 -12.79
C ALA A 956 -19.12 8.08 -13.44
N TRP A 957 -19.23 9.16 -12.66
CA TRP A 957 -19.72 10.45 -13.17
C TRP A 957 -19.05 11.69 -12.55
N GLU A 958 -18.82 12.72 -13.37
CA GLU A 958 -18.27 14.02 -12.94
C GLU A 958 -19.39 15.00 -12.51
N LEU A 959 -19.16 15.69 -11.40
CA LEU A 959 -20.23 16.37 -10.66
C LEU A 959 -20.49 17.83 -11.09
N GLU A 960 -19.59 18.47 -11.84
CA GLU A 960 -19.56 19.94 -11.94
C GLU A 960 -20.49 20.53 -13.01
N GLY A 961 -20.58 19.95 -14.22
CA GLY A 961 -21.32 20.55 -15.33
C GLY A 961 -22.85 20.59 -15.16
N ASP A 962 -23.45 19.44 -14.84
CA ASP A 962 -24.91 19.25 -14.82
C ASP A 962 -25.58 19.81 -13.54
N ILE A 963 -24.84 19.88 -12.42
CA ILE A 963 -25.35 20.48 -11.18
C ILE A 963 -25.53 21.98 -11.34
N GLU A 964 -24.61 22.69 -12.00
CA GLU A 964 -24.82 24.10 -12.32
C GLU A 964 -26.05 24.31 -13.20
N GLU A 965 -26.31 23.42 -14.16
CA GLU A 965 -27.48 23.54 -15.04
C GLU A 965 -28.81 23.32 -14.28
N LEU A 966 -28.85 22.40 -13.33
CA LEU A 966 -29.99 22.21 -12.41
C LEU A 966 -30.21 23.42 -11.49
N LEU A 967 -29.14 24.02 -10.95
CA LEU A 967 -29.23 25.21 -10.10
C LEU A 967 -29.63 26.49 -10.89
N ARG A 968 -29.20 26.60 -12.16
CA ARG A 968 -29.67 27.66 -13.08
C ARG A 968 -31.17 27.56 -13.38
N ALA A 969 -31.75 26.35 -13.40
CA ALA A 969 -33.19 26.17 -13.59
C ALA A 969 -34.03 26.67 -12.40
N GLU A 970 -33.53 26.54 -11.16
CA GLU A 970 -34.19 27.06 -9.94
C GLU A 970 -34.22 28.61 -9.93
N SER A 971 -33.28 29.26 -10.63
CA SER A 971 -33.18 30.72 -10.77
C SER A 971 -33.82 31.28 -12.05
N GLY A 972 -34.29 30.43 -12.97
CA GLY A 972 -34.81 30.82 -14.30
C GLY A 972 -36.34 30.95 -14.43
N GLY A 973 -37.10 30.82 -13.33
CA GLY A 973 -38.57 30.85 -13.37
C GLY A 973 -39.17 32.20 -12.98
N GLU A 974 -39.55 33.04 -13.94
CA GLU A 974 -40.39 34.24 -13.71
C GLU A 974 -41.84 33.86 -13.35
N GLY A 975 -42.04 33.26 -12.17
CA GLY A 975 -43.33 32.81 -11.66
C GLY A 975 -43.45 33.03 -10.16
N LYS A 976 -44.05 34.16 -9.76
CA LYS A 976 -44.20 34.61 -8.36
C LYS A 976 -44.70 33.51 -7.43
N LEU A 977 -43.79 32.95 -6.61
CA LEU A 977 -44.13 32.36 -5.31
C LEU A 977 -43.98 33.45 -4.24
N GLY A 978 -45.04 33.67 -3.45
CA GLY A 978 -45.03 34.69 -2.41
C GLY A 978 -44.23 34.27 -1.18
N PRO A 979 -43.70 35.23 -0.38
CA PRO A 979 -43.01 34.92 0.87
C PRO A 979 -44.01 34.42 1.93
N GLY A 980 -44.36 33.14 1.84
CA GLY A 980 -45.34 32.46 2.68
C GLY A 980 -45.77 31.07 2.22
N ASP A 981 -45.60 30.73 0.94
CA ASP A 981 -46.10 29.46 0.37
C ASP A 981 -45.17 28.25 0.55
N THR A 982 -43.99 28.44 1.16
CA THR A 982 -43.09 27.34 1.53
C THR A 982 -43.19 27.08 3.04
N PRO A 983 -43.56 25.86 3.49
CA PRO A 983 -43.50 25.51 4.91
C PRO A 983 -42.08 25.70 5.45
N LYS A 984 -41.93 26.26 6.65
CA LYS A 984 -40.64 26.67 7.25
C LYS A 984 -39.57 25.58 7.32
N ASP A 985 -39.97 24.32 7.24
CA ASP A 985 -39.11 23.14 7.39
C ASP A 985 -38.89 22.41 6.04
N THR A 986 -38.96 23.13 4.91
CA THR A 986 -38.73 22.56 3.57
C THR A 986 -37.33 22.95 3.06
N PRO A 987 -36.42 22.00 2.80
CA PRO A 987 -35.13 22.31 2.18
C PRO A 987 -35.31 22.74 0.71
N ALA A 988 -34.48 23.68 0.23
CA ALA A 988 -34.34 23.99 -1.20
C ALA A 988 -33.65 22.82 -1.94
N ILE A 989 -33.50 22.88 -3.28
CA ILE A 989 -32.74 21.85 -4.03
C ILE A 989 -31.31 21.72 -3.49
N ALA A 990 -30.69 22.83 -3.06
CA ALA A 990 -29.42 22.84 -2.35
C ALA A 990 -29.40 21.97 -1.07
N GLY A 991 -30.53 21.81 -0.39
CA GLY A 991 -30.67 20.95 0.79
C GLY A 991 -30.77 19.46 0.45
N LEU A 992 -31.32 19.10 -0.71
CA LEU A 992 -31.26 17.73 -1.23
C LEU A 992 -29.83 17.36 -1.67
N ILE A 993 -29.12 18.29 -2.31
CA ILE A 993 -27.69 18.15 -2.60
C ILE A 993 -26.88 18.02 -1.31
N ALA A 994 -27.20 18.78 -0.26
CA ALA A 994 -26.53 18.67 1.04
C ALA A 994 -26.82 17.34 1.75
N ALA A 995 -28.03 16.79 1.62
CA ALA A 995 -28.38 15.47 2.18
C ALA A 995 -27.65 14.34 1.43
N ALA A 996 -27.64 14.36 0.09
CA ALA A 996 -26.88 13.41 -0.72
C ALA A 996 -25.36 13.52 -0.47
N ARG A 997 -24.84 14.73 -0.25
CA ARG A 997 -23.46 14.95 0.23
C ARG A 997 -23.24 14.43 1.65
N GLY A 998 -24.25 14.47 2.52
CA GLY A 998 -24.20 13.88 3.86
C GLY A 998 -24.16 12.35 3.84
N GLU A 999 -24.90 11.72 2.92
CA GLU A 999 -24.80 10.27 2.67
C GLU A 999 -23.49 9.90 1.97
N PHE A 1000 -23.00 10.73 1.04
CA PHE A 1000 -21.65 10.58 0.48
C PHE A 1000 -20.58 10.61 1.57
N VAL A 1001 -20.61 11.58 2.49
CA VAL A 1001 -19.68 11.65 3.62
C VAL A 1001 -19.84 10.48 4.59
N ALA A 1002 -21.07 9.94 4.75
CA ALA A 1002 -21.30 8.75 5.58
C ALA A 1002 -20.71 7.49 4.93
N TRP A 1003 -20.89 7.32 3.62
CA TRP A 1003 -20.31 6.24 2.81
C TRP A 1003 -18.77 6.35 2.75
N GLU A 1004 -18.24 7.55 2.51
CA GLU A 1004 -16.80 7.87 2.53
C GLU A 1004 -16.18 7.60 3.90
N SER A 1005 -16.99 7.63 4.98
CA SER A 1005 -16.59 7.19 6.33
C SER A 1005 -16.83 5.69 6.62
N GLY A 1006 -17.06 4.88 5.58
CA GLY A 1006 -17.20 3.42 5.65
C GLY A 1006 -18.59 2.90 6.04
N ASP A 1007 -19.62 3.75 6.13
CA ASP A 1007 -21.00 3.30 6.40
C ASP A 1007 -21.73 2.93 5.11
N ASN A 1008 -21.36 1.78 4.54
CA ASN A 1008 -21.89 1.27 3.27
C ASN A 1008 -23.33 0.71 3.38
N ARG A 1009 -23.97 0.80 4.56
CA ARG A 1009 -25.32 0.28 4.77
C ARG A 1009 -26.31 1.06 3.92
N VAL A 1010 -27.16 0.34 3.19
CA VAL A 1010 -28.40 0.86 2.61
C VAL A 1010 -29.28 1.33 3.76
N ARG A 1011 -29.13 2.59 4.15
CA ARG A 1011 -30.07 3.23 5.05
C ARG A 1011 -31.39 3.35 4.29
N PRO A 1012 -32.48 2.74 4.77
CA PRO A 1012 -33.80 3.17 4.35
C PRO A 1012 -33.91 4.65 4.70
N PHE A 1013 -34.55 5.42 3.85
CA PHE A 1013 -34.98 6.77 4.18
C PHE A 1013 -36.14 6.63 5.21
N LEU A 1014 -35.80 6.26 6.45
CA LEU A 1014 -36.72 6.06 7.58
C LEU A 1014 -36.55 7.15 8.65
N ASN A 1015 -36.44 8.37 8.14
CA ASN A 1015 -37.17 9.52 8.66
C ASN A 1015 -37.55 10.43 7.47
N ASP A 1016 -38.03 9.80 6.40
CA ASP A 1016 -38.25 10.50 5.14
C ASP A 1016 -39.59 11.24 5.09
N PRO A 1017 -39.60 12.58 4.98
CA PRO A 1017 -40.79 13.30 4.54
C PRO A 1017 -41.14 13.02 3.06
N TRP A 1018 -40.29 12.31 2.31
CA TRP A 1018 -40.46 11.93 0.90
C TRP A 1018 -40.92 10.50 0.64
N ASP A 1019 -41.28 9.72 1.67
CA ASP A 1019 -41.98 8.44 1.51
C ASP A 1019 -43.13 8.60 0.50
N ALA A 1020 -43.30 7.64 -0.42
CA ALA A 1020 -43.97 7.84 -1.71
C ALA A 1020 -45.42 8.37 -1.57
N ASP A 1021 -46.05 8.05 -0.43
CA ASP A 1021 -47.34 8.55 0.05
C ASP A 1021 -47.46 10.09 0.04
N ALA A 1022 -46.42 10.79 0.48
CA ALA A 1022 -46.43 12.26 0.55
C ALA A 1022 -46.25 12.88 -0.85
N ALA A 1023 -45.45 12.25 -1.71
CA ALA A 1023 -44.92 12.85 -2.92
C ALA A 1023 -45.97 13.11 -4.00
N CYS A 1024 -46.97 12.26 -4.19
CA CYS A 1024 -47.92 12.43 -5.30
C CYS A 1024 -49.15 13.32 -5.01
N SER A 1025 -49.23 13.98 -3.83
CA SER A 1025 -50.45 14.67 -3.37
C SER A 1025 -50.37 16.20 -3.14
N GLY A 1026 -49.40 16.88 -3.74
CA GLY A 1026 -49.42 18.34 -3.86
C GLY A 1026 -48.29 18.89 -4.73
N GLY A 1027 -48.56 19.88 -5.58
CA GLY A 1027 -47.57 20.55 -6.46
C GLY A 1027 -46.58 21.44 -5.73
N SER A 1028 -46.07 20.98 -4.58
CA SER A 1028 -44.98 21.61 -3.85
C SER A 1028 -43.68 21.53 -4.67
N PRO A 1029 -42.75 22.49 -4.55
CA PRO A 1029 -41.53 22.51 -5.36
C PRO A 1029 -40.73 21.19 -5.36
N PRO A 1030 -40.57 20.48 -4.23
CA PRO A 1030 -39.81 19.20 -4.20
C PRO A 1030 -40.51 18.05 -4.94
N VAL A 1031 -41.85 18.03 -4.96
CA VAL A 1031 -42.64 17.08 -5.75
C VAL A 1031 -42.43 17.33 -7.24
N ASN A 1032 -42.44 18.60 -7.64
CA ASN A 1032 -42.18 18.98 -9.03
C ASN A 1032 -40.72 18.63 -9.41
N ALA A 1033 -39.75 18.83 -8.51
CA ALA A 1033 -38.35 18.45 -8.74
C ALA A 1033 -38.16 16.94 -8.95
N LYS A 1034 -38.75 16.10 -8.08
CA LYS A 1034 -38.75 14.62 -8.25
C LYS A 1034 -39.37 14.20 -9.60
N GLN A 1035 -40.47 14.82 -10.01
CA GLN A 1035 -41.10 14.56 -11.32
C GLN A 1035 -40.23 14.99 -12.51
N ILE A 1036 -39.50 16.12 -12.42
CA ILE A 1036 -38.57 16.57 -13.46
C ILE A 1036 -37.39 15.61 -13.60
N LEU A 1037 -36.84 15.11 -12.48
CA LEU A 1037 -35.75 14.13 -12.49
C LEU A 1037 -36.20 12.80 -13.12
N LEU A 1038 -37.37 12.27 -12.74
CA LEU A 1038 -37.92 11.06 -13.34
C LEU A 1038 -38.21 11.23 -14.85
N ASP A 1039 -38.83 12.34 -15.26
CA ASP A 1039 -39.05 12.64 -16.69
C ASP A 1039 -37.71 12.68 -17.47
N ARG A 1040 -36.63 13.21 -16.87
CA ARG A 1040 -35.29 13.24 -17.49
C ARG A 1040 -34.64 11.85 -17.59
N LEU A 1041 -34.81 10.99 -16.58
CA LEU A 1041 -34.27 9.63 -16.53
C LEU A 1041 -34.97 8.71 -17.55
N VAL A 1042 -36.30 8.68 -17.52
CA VAL A 1042 -37.12 7.97 -18.52
C VAL A 1042 -36.83 8.52 -19.93
N GLY A 1043 -36.64 9.83 -20.06
CA GLY A 1043 -36.18 10.46 -21.30
C GLY A 1043 -34.77 10.05 -21.75
N ARG A 1044 -33.85 9.67 -20.84
CA ARG A 1044 -32.50 9.14 -21.15
C ARG A 1044 -32.60 7.72 -21.68
N ALA A 1045 -33.32 6.83 -20.99
CA ALA A 1045 -33.60 5.46 -21.43
C ALA A 1045 -34.17 5.43 -22.86
N LYS A 1046 -35.11 6.34 -23.15
CA LYS A 1046 -35.65 6.52 -24.49
C LYS A 1046 -34.60 6.88 -25.54
N ARG A 1047 -33.67 7.78 -25.22
CA ARG A 1047 -32.61 8.20 -26.16
C ARG A 1047 -31.62 7.07 -26.41
N LEU A 1048 -31.28 6.29 -25.38
CA LEU A 1048 -30.42 5.10 -25.51
C LEU A 1048 -31.06 4.06 -26.44
N ALA A 1049 -32.32 3.70 -26.19
CA ALA A 1049 -33.07 2.77 -27.03
C ALA A 1049 -33.24 3.29 -28.47
N ALA A 1050 -33.62 4.56 -28.64
CA ALA A 1050 -33.79 5.17 -29.97
C ALA A 1050 -32.47 5.30 -30.76
N ALA A 1051 -31.32 5.44 -30.10
CA ALA A 1051 -30.01 5.47 -30.76
C ALA A 1051 -29.61 4.11 -31.37
N LEU A 1052 -30.22 3.02 -30.91
CA LEU A 1052 -30.04 1.66 -31.39
C LEU A 1052 -31.29 1.12 -32.13
N GLU A 1053 -32.25 2.00 -32.44
CA GLU A 1053 -33.55 1.69 -33.06
C GLU A 1053 -34.42 0.66 -32.29
N VAL A 1054 -34.13 0.42 -31.01
CA VAL A 1054 -34.81 -0.54 -30.14
C VAL A 1054 -36.15 0.02 -29.62
N PRO A 1055 -37.28 -0.70 -29.76
CA PRO A 1055 -38.55 -0.38 -29.09
C PRO A 1055 -38.43 -0.47 -27.55
N LEU A 1056 -38.80 0.62 -26.86
CA LEU A 1056 -38.82 0.68 -25.39
C LEU A 1056 -40.26 0.73 -24.85
N VAL A 1057 -40.57 -0.16 -23.89
CA VAL A 1057 -41.86 -0.30 -23.22
C VAL A 1057 -41.71 -0.03 -21.72
N GLY A 1058 -42.67 0.68 -21.12
CA GLY A 1058 -42.74 0.86 -19.67
C GLY A 1058 -43.64 -0.18 -18.99
N CYS A 1059 -43.28 -0.64 -17.80
CA CYS A 1059 -44.16 -1.44 -16.94
C CYS A 1059 -44.30 -0.77 -15.57
N VAL A 1060 -45.48 -0.25 -15.23
CA VAL A 1060 -45.72 0.43 -13.94
C VAL A 1060 -46.29 -0.57 -12.94
N VAL A 1061 -45.50 -0.91 -11.94
CA VAL A 1061 -45.94 -1.69 -10.77
C VAL A 1061 -46.52 -0.73 -9.72
N PRO A 1062 -47.74 -0.95 -9.22
CA PRO A 1062 -48.36 -0.11 -8.20
C PRO A 1062 -47.68 -0.28 -6.82
N SER A 1063 -47.68 0.80 -6.03
CA SER A 1063 -47.34 0.72 -4.61
C SER A 1063 -48.36 -0.12 -3.84
N VAL A 1064 -47.91 -0.81 -2.79
CA VAL A 1064 -48.75 -1.50 -1.79
C VAL A 1064 -49.87 -0.60 -1.28
N ILE A 1065 -49.57 0.69 -1.13
CA ILE A 1065 -50.41 1.69 -0.45
C ILE A 1065 -51.46 2.28 -1.42
N ASP A 1066 -51.28 2.09 -2.73
CA ASP A 1066 -52.36 2.26 -3.72
C ASP A 1066 -53.39 1.10 -3.60
N LEU A 1067 -53.00 -0.09 -3.10
CA LEU A 1067 -53.83 -1.30 -3.05
C LEU A 1067 -54.44 -1.62 -1.66
N GLU A 1068 -53.74 -1.34 -0.56
CA GLU A 1068 -54.19 -1.65 0.82
C GLU A 1068 -55.01 -0.50 1.48
N LYS A 1069 -56.33 -0.47 1.22
CA LYS A 1069 -57.27 0.52 1.81
C LYS A 1069 -57.16 0.72 3.34
N PRO A 1070 -56.99 -0.31 4.20
CA PRO A 1070 -56.89 -0.12 5.65
C PRO A 1070 -55.57 0.54 6.08
N ARG A 1071 -54.46 0.23 5.41
CA ARG A 1071 -53.13 0.77 5.70
C ARG A 1071 -53.04 2.25 5.31
N ALA A 1072 -53.61 2.60 4.16
CA ALA A 1072 -53.81 3.99 3.74
C ALA A 1072 -54.67 4.79 4.76
N ALA A 1073 -55.63 4.16 5.43
CA ALA A 1073 -56.43 4.81 6.48
C ALA A 1073 -55.64 5.00 7.81
N ALA A 1074 -54.77 4.06 8.17
CA ALA A 1074 -53.88 4.19 9.33
C ALA A 1074 -52.83 5.30 9.13
N LEU A 1075 -52.18 5.32 7.96
CA LEU A 1075 -51.26 6.40 7.56
C LEU A 1075 -51.97 7.76 7.50
N GLY A 1076 -53.23 7.82 7.04
CA GLY A 1076 -54.04 9.04 7.05
C GLY A 1076 -54.37 9.62 8.44
N ALA A 1077 -54.08 8.92 9.53
CA ALA A 1077 -54.21 9.42 10.90
C ALA A 1077 -52.91 10.02 11.46
N THR A 1078 -51.74 9.59 10.95
CA THR A 1078 -50.40 10.06 11.39
C THR A 1078 -49.77 11.03 10.39
N ALA A 1079 -50.02 10.85 9.09
CA ALA A 1079 -49.61 11.73 8.00
C ALA A 1079 -50.76 12.66 7.55
N ARG A 1080 -50.39 13.81 6.97
CA ARG A 1080 -51.31 14.95 6.70
C ARG A 1080 -52.49 14.58 5.78
N LYS A 1081 -53.65 15.22 6.02
CA LYS A 1081 -54.99 15.15 5.37
C LYS A 1081 -55.12 15.14 3.82
N ARG A 1082 -54.15 14.69 3.01
CA ARG A 1082 -54.16 14.84 1.53
C ARG A 1082 -53.95 13.57 0.69
N TYR A 1083 -53.63 12.42 1.29
CA TYR A 1083 -53.40 11.19 0.54
C TYR A 1083 -54.64 10.70 -0.24
N ARG A 1084 -54.43 10.08 -1.41
CA ARG A 1084 -55.45 9.41 -2.24
C ARG A 1084 -54.83 8.20 -2.94
N SER A 1085 -55.40 7.02 -2.72
CA SER A 1085 -54.87 5.68 -3.02
C SER A 1085 -54.92 5.24 -4.50
N ASN A 1086 -54.50 6.12 -5.41
CA ASN A 1086 -54.21 5.75 -6.80
C ASN A 1086 -53.24 6.72 -7.52
N ARG A 1087 -52.73 7.75 -6.83
CA ARG A 1087 -52.04 8.87 -7.47
C ARG A 1087 -50.60 8.59 -7.86
N ILE A 1088 -49.96 7.59 -7.26
CA ILE A 1088 -48.55 7.26 -7.55
C ILE A 1088 -48.48 6.53 -8.89
N SER A 1089 -49.23 5.43 -9.00
CA SER A 1089 -49.36 4.64 -10.23
C SER A 1089 -49.81 5.49 -11.44
N GLU A 1090 -50.76 6.42 -11.24
CA GLU A 1090 -51.16 7.38 -12.29
C GLU A 1090 -50.02 8.33 -12.71
N THR A 1091 -49.17 8.78 -11.78
CA THR A 1091 -48.07 9.73 -12.04
C THR A 1091 -46.95 9.06 -12.83
N LEU A 1092 -46.55 7.84 -12.47
CA LEU A 1092 -45.57 7.05 -13.22
C LEU A 1092 -46.07 6.73 -14.64
N THR A 1093 -47.36 6.38 -14.76
CA THR A 1093 -48.01 6.17 -16.07
C THR A 1093 -47.98 7.43 -16.93
N LYS A 1094 -48.30 8.61 -16.35
CA LYS A 1094 -48.21 9.89 -17.08
C LYS A 1094 -46.78 10.24 -17.48
N THR A 1095 -45.78 9.86 -16.67
CA THR A 1095 -44.35 10.05 -16.98
C THR A 1095 -43.91 9.20 -18.18
N CYS A 1096 -44.31 7.92 -18.24
CA CYS A 1096 -44.16 7.06 -19.41
C CYS A 1096 -44.82 7.68 -20.65
N LEU A 1097 -46.09 8.06 -20.54
CA LEU A 1097 -46.88 8.59 -21.67
C LEU A 1097 -46.37 9.95 -22.17
N ARG A 1098 -45.90 10.84 -21.29
CA ARG A 1098 -45.23 12.11 -21.68
C ARG A 1098 -43.97 11.85 -22.50
N ASN A 1099 -43.21 10.83 -22.14
CA ASN A 1099 -42.05 10.37 -22.90
C ASN A 1099 -42.43 9.49 -24.12
N GLN A 1100 -43.73 9.31 -24.42
CA GLN A 1100 -44.27 8.54 -25.54
C GLN A 1100 -44.04 7.02 -25.47
N PHE A 1101 -43.91 6.45 -24.27
CA PHE A 1101 -43.80 5.01 -24.07
C PHE A 1101 -45.20 4.39 -24.17
N LYS A 1102 -45.33 3.18 -24.74
CA LYS A 1102 -46.45 2.33 -24.34
C LYS A 1102 -46.18 1.79 -22.94
N VAL A 1103 -47.23 1.67 -22.12
CA VAL A 1103 -47.09 1.35 -20.70
C VAL A 1103 -48.10 0.30 -20.25
N ALA A 1104 -47.60 -0.79 -19.65
CA ALA A 1104 -48.40 -1.76 -18.92
C ALA A 1104 -48.55 -1.27 -17.47
N ASN A 1105 -49.68 -0.67 -17.10
CA ASN A 1105 -49.96 -0.27 -15.73
C ASN A 1105 -50.69 -1.40 -14.99
N LEU A 1106 -50.03 -1.98 -13.98
CA LEU A 1106 -50.50 -3.16 -13.26
C LEU A 1106 -51.48 -2.83 -12.12
N PHE A 1107 -51.77 -1.55 -11.84
CA PHE A 1107 -52.68 -1.13 -10.76
C PHE A 1107 -54.07 -1.77 -10.85
N VAL A 1108 -54.76 -1.63 -11.99
CA VAL A 1108 -56.12 -2.17 -12.15
C VAL A 1108 -56.10 -3.71 -12.16
N PRO A 1109 -55.27 -4.41 -12.96
CA PRO A 1109 -55.23 -5.88 -12.97
C PRO A 1109 -54.93 -6.51 -11.60
N LEU A 1110 -54.01 -5.93 -10.82
CA LEU A 1110 -53.68 -6.44 -9.48
C LEU A 1110 -54.78 -6.10 -8.45
N SER A 1111 -55.40 -4.91 -8.55
CA SER A 1111 -56.51 -4.51 -7.69
C SER A 1111 -57.76 -5.38 -7.92
N GLU A 1112 -58.03 -5.80 -9.15
CA GLU A 1112 -59.15 -6.70 -9.47
C GLU A 1112 -58.86 -8.13 -9.00
N ALA A 1113 -57.63 -8.63 -9.21
CA ALA A 1113 -57.21 -9.95 -8.72
C ALA A 1113 -57.28 -10.08 -7.19
N GLN A 1114 -56.99 -9.00 -6.45
CA GLN A 1114 -57.11 -8.96 -4.98
C GLN A 1114 -58.56 -9.07 -4.48
N GLN A 1115 -59.55 -8.71 -5.31
CA GLN A 1115 -60.97 -8.69 -4.94
C GLN A 1115 -61.72 -9.96 -5.37
N ALA A 1116 -61.03 -10.93 -5.98
CA ALA A 1116 -61.61 -12.20 -6.41
C ALA A 1116 -61.95 -13.11 -5.20
N PRO A 1117 -63.17 -13.65 -5.10
CA PRO A 1117 -63.64 -14.33 -3.89
C PRO A 1117 -62.96 -15.69 -3.57
N ASP A 1118 -62.27 -16.30 -4.54
CA ASP A 1118 -61.72 -17.67 -4.44
C ASP A 1118 -60.18 -17.75 -4.37
N SER A 1119 -59.47 -16.65 -4.09
CA SER A 1119 -57.99 -16.69 -4.00
C SER A 1119 -57.50 -17.23 -2.64
N GLU A 1120 -57.06 -18.49 -2.58
CA GLU A 1120 -56.49 -19.11 -1.36
C GLU A 1120 -55.17 -18.48 -0.88
N SER A 1121 -54.55 -17.60 -1.69
CA SER A 1121 -53.45 -16.75 -1.26
C SER A 1121 -53.65 -15.34 -1.85
N PRO A 1122 -53.64 -14.27 -1.05
CA PRO A 1122 -53.80 -12.92 -1.58
C PRO A 1122 -52.60 -12.61 -2.48
N ALA A 1123 -52.86 -12.13 -3.70
CA ALA A 1123 -51.82 -11.84 -4.70
C ALA A 1123 -50.74 -10.84 -4.23
N LEU A 1124 -50.98 -10.17 -3.09
CA LEU A 1124 -50.25 -9.04 -2.51
C LEU A 1124 -49.47 -9.37 -1.23
N ALA A 1125 -49.27 -10.64 -0.86
CA ALA A 1125 -48.44 -11.03 0.29
C ALA A 1125 -46.92 -10.70 0.17
N MET A 1126 -46.54 -9.77 -0.70
CA MET A 1126 -45.22 -9.72 -1.36
C MET A 1126 -44.54 -8.34 -1.35
N LEU A 1127 -45.13 -7.34 -0.69
CA LEU A 1127 -44.60 -5.97 -0.71
C LEU A 1127 -44.37 -5.41 0.71
N SER A 1128 -44.11 -6.27 1.70
CA SER A 1128 -43.89 -5.85 3.09
C SER A 1128 -42.63 -6.45 3.73
N GLY A 1129 -41.56 -6.59 2.95
CA GLY A 1129 -40.20 -6.78 3.46
C GLY A 1129 -39.98 -8.09 4.25
N HIS A 1130 -40.32 -9.23 3.68
CA HIS A 1130 -39.79 -10.51 4.14
C HIS A 1130 -39.01 -11.21 3.02
N GLU A 1131 -37.73 -11.44 3.31
CA GLU A 1131 -36.71 -11.98 2.43
C GLU A 1131 -37.04 -13.43 2.03
N GLU A 1132 -37.17 -13.69 0.72
CA GLU A 1132 -36.77 -14.91 -0.01
C GLU A 1132 -37.49 -15.04 -1.37
N ARG A 1133 -38.67 -14.42 -1.55
CA ARG A 1133 -39.35 -14.30 -2.86
C ARG A 1133 -40.02 -12.92 -3.01
N PRO A 1134 -39.94 -12.26 -4.18
CA PRO A 1134 -40.49 -10.91 -4.38
C PRO A 1134 -41.89 -10.87 -5.05
N TRP A 1135 -42.40 -11.97 -5.61
CA TRP A 1135 -43.79 -12.05 -6.10
C TRP A 1135 -44.51 -13.34 -5.68
N THR A 1136 -45.86 -13.31 -5.69
CA THR A 1136 -46.68 -14.52 -5.67
C THR A 1136 -46.80 -15.03 -7.10
N ALA A 1137 -46.88 -16.35 -7.29
CA ALA A 1137 -47.17 -16.94 -8.60
C ALA A 1137 -48.45 -16.36 -9.26
N ALA A 1138 -49.44 -15.97 -8.46
CA ALA A 1138 -50.65 -15.27 -8.93
C ALA A 1138 -50.35 -13.84 -9.42
N GLY A 1139 -49.57 -13.06 -8.66
CA GLY A 1139 -49.13 -11.72 -9.03
C GLY A 1139 -48.26 -11.71 -10.28
N VAL A 1140 -47.26 -12.60 -10.36
CA VAL A 1140 -46.43 -12.80 -11.56
C VAL A 1140 -47.31 -13.09 -12.77
N ALA A 1141 -48.27 -14.01 -12.65
CA ALA A 1141 -49.14 -14.39 -13.77
C ALA A 1141 -50.06 -13.24 -14.23
N VAL A 1142 -50.47 -12.34 -13.34
CA VAL A 1142 -51.20 -11.11 -13.72
C VAL A 1142 -50.26 -10.13 -14.43
N ALA A 1143 -49.10 -9.84 -13.84
CA ALA A 1143 -48.11 -8.93 -14.40
C ALA A 1143 -47.66 -9.35 -15.81
N ALA A 1144 -47.30 -10.62 -15.97
CA ALA A 1144 -46.87 -11.20 -17.24
C ALA A 1144 -47.94 -11.08 -18.35
N ARG A 1145 -49.22 -11.33 -18.04
CA ARG A 1145 -50.31 -11.18 -19.03
C ARG A 1145 -50.49 -9.73 -19.47
N SER A 1146 -50.49 -8.78 -18.54
CA SER A 1146 -50.65 -7.35 -18.86
C SER A 1146 -49.43 -6.77 -19.59
N LEU A 1147 -48.21 -7.27 -19.32
CA LEU A 1147 -47.01 -6.88 -20.05
C LEU A 1147 -46.96 -7.51 -21.45
N ALA A 1148 -47.37 -8.77 -21.60
CA ALA A 1148 -47.46 -9.45 -22.89
C ALA A 1148 -48.35 -8.69 -23.89
N GLU A 1149 -49.47 -8.12 -23.44
CA GLU A 1149 -50.38 -7.31 -24.28
C GLU A 1149 -49.72 -6.05 -24.88
N VAL A 1150 -48.67 -5.53 -24.23
CA VAL A 1150 -47.96 -4.33 -24.67
C VAL A 1150 -46.70 -4.67 -25.48
N VAL A 1151 -46.06 -5.79 -25.17
CA VAL A 1151 -44.84 -6.29 -25.85
C VAL A 1151 -45.16 -7.03 -27.17
N GLU A 1152 -46.20 -7.87 -27.19
CA GLU A 1152 -46.60 -8.68 -28.37
C GLU A 1152 -46.63 -7.89 -29.69
N PRO A 1153 -47.22 -6.67 -29.78
CA PRO A 1153 -47.28 -5.93 -31.04
C PRO A 1153 -45.92 -5.51 -31.61
N TYR A 1154 -44.87 -5.42 -30.78
CA TYR A 1154 -43.51 -5.10 -31.24
C TYR A 1154 -42.80 -6.36 -31.75
N LEU A 1155 -42.93 -7.48 -31.04
CA LEU A 1155 -42.42 -8.77 -31.50
C LEU A 1155 -43.04 -9.18 -32.84
N ARG A 1156 -44.36 -9.02 -33.01
CA ARG A 1156 -45.04 -9.27 -34.30
C ARG A 1156 -44.54 -8.36 -35.44
N ALA A 1157 -44.13 -7.13 -35.12
CA ALA A 1157 -43.52 -6.23 -36.10
C ALA A 1157 -42.08 -6.63 -36.45
N ALA A 1158 -41.37 -7.32 -35.55
CA ALA A 1158 -40.07 -7.96 -35.78
C ALA A 1158 -40.17 -9.36 -36.44
N GLY A 1159 -41.39 -9.86 -36.71
CA GLY A 1159 -41.63 -11.11 -37.44
C GLY A 1159 -42.04 -12.32 -36.59
N TRP A 1160 -42.40 -12.12 -35.32
CA TRP A 1160 -42.85 -13.17 -34.38
C TRP A 1160 -44.30 -13.65 -34.58
#